data_AF-A0A3S0W1P2-F1
#
_entry.id   AF-A0A3S0W1P2-F1
#
_cell.length_a   1.000
_cell.length_b   1.000
_cell.length_c   1.000
_cell.angle_alpha   90.00
_cell.angle_beta   90.00
_cell.angle_gamma   90.00
#
_symmetry.space_group_name_H-M   'P 1'
#
loop_
_entity.id
_entity.type
_entity.pdbx_description
1 polymer ?
#
loop_
_entity_poly.entity_id
_entity_poly.type
_entity_poly.pdbx_seq_one_letter_code
_entity_poly.pdbx_strand_id
1 'polypeptide(L)'
;MTLWRVVALSAALLAIINIQQVQAARSTDDYVVISYHDVVDFSVTPDLDIYSQTITRDRLIEHFNLIAVSGYKPVSLQQIIDAKAGAEPLPEKAVLLTFDDGYRSFYDIVFPLLKLYDFPAVQAVVGSWLNVSPGEQVPYGSITLPRERFLTWEQVKTLDESPLVEIASHTYNLHYGVIGNPMGNEQAAAVTSIWNPRDGYESEADYLVRIRQDMAKTKQLFEQHLGRPSHIMVWPYGAYSEATLDIAAEYGMQYTFSLLSGPNQLHDPMRSMNRYLIDQETSLQTIEEILSNRLWETEELRIVHIDLDYVYDVDPVQQELNLDRLIERIFRFGVGTVYLQAYADPDGDGVADALYFPNRHLPVRADLFNRVSWQLKKRANVKVYAWMPVLSFDLGPDYRYVTDVRTGAESPEQYRRLSPYVEENRRIIREIYQDVGRLTKFDGLLFHDDAFFTDFEDANPEALAAYEHASLPPDIDAIRSDDNLMTAWTRFRTEYLTDFTAVLVQAANYYRQADNKEFTTSRNLYAATIMEPRSQQWFAQDIQNFANGYDYVAVMAMPYMEEADNPNEWLRSLAKRSLAQVSADQLVFELQALNWRTQTPIPSQEMAEWVRILREEGIKHIGYYPDDFHQNHPDINVLRPVFSIARRFRVTP
;
A
#
# COMPACT_ATOMS: atom_id res chain seq x y z
N MET A 1 -36.40 56.27 14.29
CA MET A 1 -34.98 55.94 14.00
C MET A 1 -34.52 54.80 14.89
N THR A 2 -34.57 53.54 14.48
CA THR A 2 -35.43 52.93 13.46
C THR A 2 -35.20 51.42 13.60
N LEU A 3 -36.31 50.69 13.54
CA LEU A 3 -36.48 49.26 13.32
C LEU A 3 -35.39 48.62 12.42
N TRP A 4 -34.81 49.40 11.51
CA TRP A 4 -33.65 49.07 10.68
C TRP A 4 -32.42 48.54 11.42
N ARG A 5 -32.07 49.04 12.61
CA ARG A 5 -30.88 48.52 13.33
C ARG A 5 -31.09 47.15 13.95
N VAL A 6 -32.32 46.83 14.36
CA VAL A 6 -32.67 45.50 14.89
C VAL A 6 -32.80 44.51 13.74
N VAL A 7 -33.44 44.91 12.63
CA VAL A 7 -33.53 44.06 11.42
C VAL A 7 -32.15 43.83 10.79
N ALA A 8 -31.25 44.82 10.78
CA ALA A 8 -29.89 44.66 10.29
C ALA A 8 -29.01 43.78 11.19
N LEU A 9 -29.17 43.83 12.53
CA LEU A 9 -28.48 42.92 13.44
C LEU A 9 -29.04 41.50 13.36
N SER A 10 -30.35 41.32 13.15
CA SER A 10 -30.96 40.00 12.94
C SER A 10 -30.60 39.40 11.58
N ALA A 11 -30.52 40.22 10.52
CA ALA A 11 -30.05 39.79 9.20
C ALA A 11 -28.54 39.53 9.18
N ALA A 12 -27.74 40.26 9.96
CA ALA A 12 -26.32 39.98 10.15
C ALA A 12 -26.10 38.73 11.02
N LEU A 13 -26.91 38.46 12.04
CA LEU A 13 -26.86 37.18 12.77
C LEU A 13 -27.32 36.01 11.88
N LEU A 14 -28.35 36.18 11.05
CA LEU A 14 -28.79 35.17 10.08
C LEU A 14 -27.79 34.98 8.92
N ALA A 15 -27.02 36.00 8.55
CA ALA A 15 -25.94 35.88 7.58
C ALA A 15 -24.65 35.27 8.20
N ILE A 16 -24.36 35.55 9.48
CA ILE A 16 -23.22 34.95 10.20
C ILE A 16 -23.52 33.48 10.58
N ILE A 17 -24.78 33.11 10.82
CA ILE A 17 -25.20 31.70 10.97
C ILE A 17 -25.18 30.96 9.63
N ASN A 18 -25.25 31.65 8.48
CA ASN A 18 -25.13 31.03 7.16
C ASN A 18 -23.70 31.02 6.58
N ILE A 19 -22.69 31.53 7.31
CA ILE A 19 -21.28 31.57 6.84
C ILE A 19 -20.42 30.44 7.44
N GLN A 20 -20.99 29.56 8.27
CA GLN A 20 -20.29 28.34 8.72
C GLN A 20 -21.17 27.10 8.62
N GLN A 21 -21.50 26.72 7.39
CA GLN A 21 -21.48 25.33 6.91
C GLN A 21 -21.66 25.38 5.38
N VAL A 22 -20.69 25.97 4.67
CA VAL A 22 -20.37 25.40 3.37
C VAL A 22 -19.67 24.08 3.69
N GLN A 23 -20.44 23.06 4.07
CA GLN A 23 -20.03 21.70 3.74
C GLN A 23 -19.86 21.77 2.22
N ALA A 24 -18.61 21.71 1.75
CA ALA A 24 -18.37 21.55 0.33
C ALA A 24 -19.31 20.41 -0.12
N ALA A 25 -20.28 20.75 -0.97
CA ALA A 25 -21.15 19.73 -1.54
C ALA A 25 -20.22 18.75 -2.23
N ARG A 26 -20.33 17.48 -1.86
CA ARG A 26 -19.60 16.42 -2.54
C ARG A 26 -20.03 16.36 -3.99
N SER A 27 -19.13 15.93 -4.87
CA SER A 27 -19.45 15.82 -6.29
C SER A 27 -20.52 14.76 -6.47
N THR A 28 -21.41 14.92 -7.46
CA THR A 28 -22.30 13.82 -7.89
C THR A 28 -21.53 12.60 -8.40
N ASP A 29 -20.22 12.74 -8.60
CA ASP A 29 -19.32 11.69 -9.06
C ASP A 29 -18.61 10.95 -7.93
N ASP A 30 -18.84 11.30 -6.65
CA ASP A 30 -18.24 10.63 -5.51
C ASP A 30 -19.26 9.88 -4.64
N TYR A 31 -18.79 8.83 -3.95
CA TYR A 31 -19.57 8.10 -2.97
C TYR A 31 -18.69 7.50 -1.87
N VAL A 32 -19.27 7.27 -0.71
CA VAL A 32 -18.61 6.56 0.41
C VAL A 32 -19.22 5.18 0.59
N VAL A 33 -18.38 4.20 0.90
CA VAL A 33 -18.83 2.87 1.28
C VAL A 33 -18.44 2.60 2.74
N ILE A 34 -19.40 2.15 3.54
CA ILE A 34 -19.21 1.86 4.96
C ILE A 34 -19.37 0.35 5.19
N SER A 35 -18.39 -0.28 5.85
CA SER A 35 -18.41 -1.69 6.23
C SER A 35 -18.75 -1.84 7.70
N TYR A 36 -19.85 -2.56 7.96
CA TYR A 36 -20.29 -3.03 9.27
C TYR A 36 -20.14 -4.55 9.35
N HIS A 37 -20.10 -5.09 10.56
CA HIS A 37 -20.09 -6.54 10.81
C HIS A 37 -21.29 -6.92 11.67
N ASP A 38 -21.07 -7.40 12.90
CA ASP A 38 -22.12 -7.82 13.80
C ASP A 38 -22.77 -6.63 14.53
N VAL A 39 -24.07 -6.75 14.79
CA VAL A 39 -24.87 -5.76 15.52
C VAL A 39 -25.59 -6.46 16.66
N VAL A 40 -25.34 -6.02 17.89
CA VAL A 40 -25.90 -6.67 19.09
C VAL A 40 -26.88 -5.77 19.83
N ASP A 41 -27.83 -6.38 20.53
CA ASP A 41 -28.71 -5.70 21.48
C ASP A 41 -28.49 -6.30 22.87
N PHE A 42 -27.72 -5.60 23.70
CA PHE A 42 -27.41 -6.04 25.06
C PHE A 42 -28.63 -6.09 25.98
N SER A 43 -29.75 -5.47 25.61
CA SER A 43 -31.01 -5.65 26.37
C SER A 43 -31.62 -7.05 26.18
N VAL A 44 -31.23 -7.75 25.10
CA VAL A 44 -31.69 -9.10 24.74
C VAL A 44 -30.61 -10.14 25.05
N THR A 45 -29.34 -9.82 24.77
CA THR A 45 -28.19 -10.72 24.95
C THR A 45 -27.09 -10.05 25.79
N PRO A 46 -27.30 -9.83 27.10
CA PRO A 46 -26.38 -9.07 27.95
C PRO A 46 -25.01 -9.75 28.13
N ASP A 47 -24.96 -11.08 28.06
CA ASP A 47 -23.75 -11.87 28.31
C ASP A 47 -23.05 -12.33 27.02
N LEU A 48 -23.35 -11.69 25.88
CA LEU A 48 -22.76 -12.06 24.59
C LEU A 48 -21.36 -11.48 24.45
N ASP A 49 -20.37 -12.35 24.26
CA ASP A 49 -19.01 -11.93 23.91
C ASP A 49 -19.01 -11.16 22.59
N ILE A 50 -18.43 -9.95 22.61
CA ILE A 50 -18.33 -9.07 21.44
C ILE A 50 -16.91 -9.04 20.89
N TYR A 51 -16.80 -8.88 19.57
CA TYR A 51 -15.55 -8.65 18.88
C TYR A 51 -15.36 -7.14 18.65
N SER A 52 -14.15 -6.72 18.33
CA SER A 52 -13.84 -5.28 18.12
C SER A 52 -14.77 -4.63 17.07
N GLN A 53 -15.13 -5.38 16.02
CA GLN A 53 -15.98 -4.91 14.92
C GLN A 53 -17.50 -5.05 15.21
N THR A 54 -17.87 -5.45 16.42
CA THR A 54 -19.27 -5.53 16.84
C THR A 54 -19.74 -4.18 17.39
N ILE A 55 -20.84 -3.66 16.85
CA ILE A 55 -21.49 -2.45 17.37
C ILE A 55 -22.84 -2.78 18.00
N THR A 56 -23.36 -1.86 18.81
CA THR A 56 -24.71 -2.01 19.36
C THR A 56 -25.77 -1.54 18.38
N ARG A 57 -27.00 -2.05 18.51
CA ARG A 57 -28.17 -1.54 17.79
C ARG A 57 -28.33 -0.03 17.95
N ASP A 58 -28.18 0.47 19.18
CA ASP A 58 -28.38 1.89 19.47
C ASP A 58 -27.30 2.74 18.77
N ARG A 59 -26.05 2.27 18.70
CA ARG A 59 -24.99 2.91 17.89
C ARG A 59 -25.32 2.92 16.40
N LEU A 60 -25.81 1.81 15.85
CA LEU A 60 -26.24 1.76 14.45
C LEU A 60 -27.38 2.77 14.18
N ILE A 61 -28.34 2.88 15.09
CA ILE A 61 -29.43 3.85 14.99
C ILE A 61 -28.88 5.28 15.02
N GLU A 62 -27.91 5.59 15.88
CA GLU A 62 -27.24 6.89 15.89
C GLU A 62 -26.56 7.17 14.53
N HIS A 63 -25.90 6.18 13.93
CA HIS A 63 -25.27 6.33 12.60
C HIS A 63 -26.32 6.59 11.50
N PHE A 64 -27.42 5.83 11.47
CA PHE A 64 -28.49 6.02 10.49
C PHE A 64 -29.16 7.39 10.64
N ASN A 65 -29.39 7.84 11.88
CA ASN A 65 -29.88 9.17 12.16
C ASN A 65 -28.92 10.25 11.68
N LEU A 66 -27.62 10.09 11.91
CA LEU A 66 -26.59 11.03 11.44
C LEU A 66 -26.58 11.13 9.91
N ILE A 67 -26.62 9.97 9.21
CA ILE A 67 -26.71 9.89 7.74
C ILE A 67 -27.95 10.66 7.25
N ALA A 68 -29.12 10.35 7.80
CA ALA A 68 -30.39 10.96 7.40
C ALA A 68 -30.43 12.48 7.64
N VAL A 69 -30.05 12.92 8.85
CA VAL A 69 -30.09 14.33 9.26
C VAL A 69 -29.03 15.17 8.55
N SER A 70 -27.88 14.58 8.22
CA SER A 70 -26.81 15.25 7.48
C SER A 70 -27.04 15.31 5.96
N GLY A 71 -28.16 14.74 5.49
CA GLY A 71 -28.59 14.76 4.10
C GLY A 71 -27.91 13.72 3.20
N TYR A 72 -27.18 12.75 3.78
CA TYR A 72 -26.63 11.63 3.01
C TYR A 72 -27.74 10.69 2.58
N LYS A 73 -27.55 10.09 1.41
CA LYS A 73 -28.52 9.23 0.74
C LYS A 73 -27.91 7.85 0.55
N PRO A 74 -28.35 6.87 1.36
CA PRO A 74 -28.05 5.48 1.09
C PRO A 74 -28.51 5.08 -0.32
N VAL A 75 -27.59 4.51 -1.10
CA VAL A 75 -27.81 4.05 -2.48
C VAL A 75 -27.45 2.57 -2.61
N SER A 76 -28.11 1.86 -3.53
CA SER A 76 -27.76 0.48 -3.86
C SER A 76 -26.49 0.42 -4.71
N LEU A 77 -25.87 -0.75 -4.80
CA LEU A 77 -24.73 -0.92 -5.70
C LEU A 77 -25.19 -0.78 -7.16
N GLN A 78 -26.37 -1.30 -7.49
CA GLN A 78 -26.94 -1.14 -8.83
C GLN A 78 -27.07 0.34 -9.24
N GLN A 79 -27.48 1.24 -8.34
CA GLN A 79 -27.53 2.68 -8.63
C GLN A 79 -26.14 3.25 -8.95
N ILE A 80 -25.09 2.79 -8.27
CA ILE A 80 -23.70 3.19 -8.54
C ILE A 80 -23.25 2.68 -9.92
N ILE A 81 -23.58 1.42 -10.25
CA ILE A 81 -23.29 0.81 -11.56
C ILE A 81 -23.99 1.58 -12.68
N ASP A 82 -25.28 1.88 -12.51
CA ASP A 82 -26.09 2.62 -13.48
C ASP A 82 -25.57 4.05 -13.67
N ALA A 83 -25.15 4.72 -12.59
CA ALA A 83 -24.53 6.04 -12.65
C ALA A 83 -23.19 6.02 -13.39
N LYS A 84 -22.33 5.03 -13.11
CA LYS A 84 -21.08 4.84 -13.86
C LYS A 84 -21.33 4.60 -15.35
N ALA A 85 -22.41 3.90 -15.69
CA ALA A 85 -22.82 3.67 -17.08
C ALA A 85 -23.49 4.90 -17.74
N GLY A 86 -23.71 6.00 -17.00
CA GLY A 86 -24.31 7.23 -17.49
C GLY A 86 -25.84 7.20 -17.60
N ALA A 87 -26.51 6.26 -16.93
CA ALA A 87 -27.97 6.13 -16.97
C ALA A 87 -28.68 7.18 -16.08
N GLU A 88 -28.38 7.19 -14.77
CA GLU A 88 -28.90 8.17 -13.81
C GLU A 88 -27.78 8.60 -12.85
N PRO A 89 -27.61 9.90 -12.57
CA PRO A 89 -26.56 10.37 -11.66
C PRO A 89 -26.85 9.95 -10.22
N LEU A 90 -25.77 9.75 -9.43
CA LEU A 90 -25.90 9.59 -7.99
C LEU A 90 -26.37 10.88 -7.30
N PRO A 91 -27.03 10.78 -6.14
CA PRO A 91 -27.26 11.94 -5.29
C PRO A 91 -25.93 12.51 -4.78
N GLU A 92 -25.82 13.84 -4.61
CA GLU A 92 -24.60 14.56 -4.18
C GLU A 92 -23.95 14.04 -2.88
N LYS A 93 -24.69 13.31 -2.05
CA LYS A 93 -24.22 12.75 -0.77
C LYS A 93 -24.47 11.24 -0.72
N ALA A 94 -24.08 10.54 -1.77
CA ALA A 94 -24.27 9.10 -1.89
C ALA A 94 -23.43 8.32 -0.86
N VAL A 95 -24.06 7.34 -0.21
CA VAL A 95 -23.40 6.38 0.68
C VAL A 95 -23.89 4.97 0.39
N LEU A 96 -23.00 4.00 0.29
CA LEU A 96 -23.33 2.58 0.23
C LEU A 96 -23.07 1.94 1.59
N LEU A 97 -24.06 1.23 2.10
CA LEU A 97 -23.95 0.48 3.35
C LEU A 97 -23.65 -0.98 3.02
N THR A 98 -22.60 -1.54 3.63
CA THR A 98 -22.23 -2.95 3.47
C THR A 98 -22.12 -3.61 4.85
N PHE A 99 -22.58 -4.86 4.93
CA PHE A 99 -22.53 -5.69 6.13
C PHE A 99 -21.87 -7.01 5.78
N ASP A 100 -20.84 -7.38 6.54
CA ASP A 100 -19.98 -8.52 6.22
C ASP A 100 -20.37 -9.76 7.05
N ASP A 101 -19.68 -10.87 6.82
CA ASP A 101 -19.74 -12.15 7.57
C ASP A 101 -21.05 -12.97 7.53
N GLY A 102 -22.20 -12.37 7.23
CA GLY A 102 -23.48 -13.07 7.21
C GLY A 102 -24.02 -13.38 8.61
N TYR A 103 -23.82 -12.47 9.56
CA TYR A 103 -24.41 -12.60 10.90
C TYR A 103 -25.93 -12.56 10.86
N ARG A 104 -26.55 -13.36 11.73
CA ARG A 104 -28.01 -13.43 11.87
C ARG A 104 -28.60 -12.10 12.36
N SER A 105 -27.84 -11.32 13.11
CA SER A 105 -28.21 -9.97 13.54
C SER A 105 -28.58 -9.05 12.36
N PHE A 106 -28.02 -9.29 11.17
CA PHE A 106 -28.45 -8.55 9.99
C PHE A 106 -29.94 -8.79 9.69
N TYR A 107 -30.41 -10.03 9.77
CA TYR A 107 -31.82 -10.35 9.55
C TYR A 107 -32.72 -9.88 10.71
N ASP A 108 -32.29 -10.11 11.95
CA ASP A 108 -33.12 -9.86 13.14
C ASP A 108 -33.17 -8.38 13.56
N ILE A 109 -32.10 -7.60 13.30
CA ILE A 109 -31.95 -6.22 13.76
C ILE A 109 -31.79 -5.25 12.58
N VAL A 110 -30.82 -5.48 11.70
CA VAL A 110 -30.46 -4.51 10.64
C VAL A 110 -31.55 -4.39 9.59
N PHE A 111 -32.06 -5.50 9.05
CA PHE A 111 -33.05 -5.51 7.99
C PHE A 111 -34.37 -4.82 8.36
N PRO A 112 -34.94 -5.00 9.58
CA PRO A 112 -36.04 -4.17 10.07
C PRO A 112 -35.72 -2.67 10.09
N LEU A 113 -34.50 -2.28 10.47
CA LEU A 113 -34.06 -0.88 10.44
C LEU A 113 -33.94 -0.38 8.99
N LEU A 114 -33.33 -1.15 8.08
CA LEU A 114 -33.25 -0.78 6.66
C LEU A 114 -34.65 -0.51 6.08
N LYS A 115 -35.64 -1.33 6.39
CA LYS A 115 -37.05 -1.11 6.00
C LYS A 115 -37.66 0.14 6.62
N LEU A 116 -37.34 0.45 7.87
CA LEU A 116 -37.85 1.64 8.57
C LEU A 116 -37.30 2.94 7.96
N TYR A 117 -36.02 2.93 7.56
CA TYR A 117 -35.34 4.09 7.00
C TYR A 117 -35.41 4.15 5.46
N ASP A 118 -35.87 3.09 4.80
CA ASP A 118 -35.81 2.89 3.35
C ASP A 118 -34.36 2.97 2.81
N PHE A 119 -33.44 2.32 3.52
CA PHE A 119 -32.01 2.32 3.20
C PHE A 119 -31.62 1.03 2.49
N PRO A 120 -31.06 1.09 1.26
CA PRO A 120 -30.46 -0.07 0.62
C PRO A 120 -29.12 -0.44 1.28
N ALA A 121 -28.75 -1.72 1.19
CA ALA A 121 -27.48 -2.25 1.68
C ALA A 121 -27.02 -3.49 0.90
N VAL A 122 -25.74 -3.82 1.04
CA VAL A 122 -25.15 -5.10 0.62
C VAL A 122 -24.91 -5.97 1.84
N GLN A 123 -25.27 -7.26 1.79
CA GLN A 123 -24.89 -8.26 2.79
C GLN A 123 -23.96 -9.30 2.17
N ALA A 124 -22.72 -9.39 2.65
CA ALA A 124 -21.76 -10.40 2.21
C ALA A 124 -21.83 -11.64 3.10
N VAL A 125 -21.88 -12.84 2.51
CA VAL A 125 -22.01 -14.10 3.25
C VAL A 125 -20.86 -15.06 2.94
N VAL A 126 -20.34 -15.73 3.97
CA VAL A 126 -19.35 -16.80 3.81
C VAL A 126 -20.07 -18.11 3.55
N GLY A 127 -19.86 -18.70 2.37
CA GLY A 127 -20.65 -19.84 1.90
C GLY A 127 -20.61 -21.07 2.82
N SER A 128 -19.44 -21.42 3.34
CA SER A 128 -19.25 -22.59 4.20
C SER A 128 -19.93 -22.43 5.56
N TRP A 129 -19.94 -21.22 6.13
CA TRP A 129 -20.57 -20.93 7.41
C TRP A 129 -22.08 -21.16 7.37
N LEU A 130 -22.72 -20.82 6.26
CA LEU A 130 -24.15 -21.03 6.05
C LEU A 130 -24.52 -22.51 5.89
N ASN A 131 -23.56 -23.36 5.50
CA ASN A 131 -23.77 -24.80 5.27
C ASN A 131 -23.49 -25.67 6.50
N VAL A 132 -22.97 -25.11 7.59
CA VAL A 132 -22.81 -25.82 8.87
C VAL A 132 -24.21 -26.16 9.44
N SER A 133 -24.36 -27.37 9.99
CA SER A 133 -25.66 -27.88 10.43
C SER A 133 -26.15 -27.13 11.69
N PRO A 134 -27.48 -26.99 11.89
CA PRO A 134 -28.03 -26.43 13.14
C PRO A 134 -27.50 -27.18 14.38
N GLY A 135 -27.11 -26.44 15.42
CA GLY A 135 -26.51 -26.99 16.64
C GLY A 135 -25.01 -27.30 16.55
N GLU A 136 -24.38 -27.17 15.38
CA GLU A 136 -22.93 -27.29 15.23
C GLU A 136 -22.22 -25.93 15.37
N GLN A 137 -20.89 -25.96 15.22
CA GLN A 137 -20.01 -24.81 15.42
C GLN A 137 -19.39 -24.38 14.09
N VAL A 138 -19.42 -23.08 13.82
CA VAL A 138 -18.79 -22.44 12.67
C VAL A 138 -17.35 -22.07 13.03
N PRO A 139 -16.34 -22.48 12.23
CA PRO A 139 -14.98 -21.99 12.37
C PRO A 139 -14.92 -20.49 12.06
N TYR A 140 -14.50 -19.68 13.05
CA TYR A 140 -14.40 -18.23 12.93
C TYR A 140 -13.00 -17.78 13.33
N GLY A 141 -12.11 -17.63 12.35
CA GLY A 141 -10.68 -17.41 12.61
C GLY A 141 -10.09 -18.55 13.44
N SER A 142 -9.49 -18.23 14.59
CA SER A 142 -8.88 -19.19 15.52
C SER A 142 -9.84 -19.75 16.58
N ILE A 143 -11.11 -19.37 16.55
CA ILE A 143 -12.14 -19.80 17.48
C ILE A 143 -13.33 -20.42 16.73
N THR A 144 -14.35 -20.84 17.47
CA THR A 144 -15.60 -21.28 16.89
C THR A 144 -16.78 -20.52 17.47
N LEU A 145 -17.80 -20.31 16.63
CA LEU A 145 -19.05 -19.65 17.00
C LEU A 145 -20.24 -20.58 16.77
N PRO A 146 -21.30 -20.52 17.60
CA PRO A 146 -22.52 -21.30 17.36
C PRO A 146 -23.12 -20.99 15.98
N ARG A 147 -23.59 -22.02 15.27
CA ARG A 147 -24.22 -21.87 13.95
C ARG A 147 -25.34 -20.82 13.93
N GLU A 148 -26.06 -20.68 15.02
CA GLU A 148 -27.21 -19.79 15.17
C GLU A 148 -26.84 -18.30 15.11
N ARG A 149 -25.55 -17.97 15.23
CA ARG A 149 -25.01 -16.61 15.07
C ARG A 149 -25.02 -16.14 13.61
N PHE A 150 -25.16 -17.06 12.64
CA PHE A 150 -25.09 -16.76 11.22
C PHE A 150 -26.44 -17.00 10.53
N LEU A 151 -26.65 -16.32 9.39
CA LEU A 151 -27.84 -16.46 8.58
C LEU A 151 -28.08 -17.91 8.11
N THR A 152 -29.33 -18.27 7.84
CA THR A 152 -29.68 -19.47 7.07
C THR A 152 -29.94 -19.11 5.61
N TRP A 153 -29.85 -20.08 4.69
CA TRP A 153 -30.20 -19.84 3.28
C TRP A 153 -31.64 -19.38 3.08
N GLU A 154 -32.57 -19.79 3.94
CA GLU A 154 -33.95 -19.29 3.93
C GLU A 154 -34.02 -17.79 4.27
N GLN A 155 -33.26 -17.36 5.28
CA GLN A 155 -33.14 -15.95 5.63
C GLN A 155 -32.43 -15.16 4.51
N VAL A 156 -31.35 -15.68 3.94
CA VAL A 156 -30.66 -15.05 2.81
C VAL A 156 -31.60 -14.87 1.62
N LYS A 157 -32.40 -15.89 1.27
CA LYS A 157 -33.38 -15.78 0.20
C LYS A 157 -34.44 -14.71 0.50
N THR A 158 -34.90 -14.62 1.74
CA THR A 158 -35.85 -13.57 2.17
C THR A 158 -35.24 -12.17 2.03
N LEU A 159 -33.95 -12.02 2.31
CA LEU A 159 -33.22 -10.76 2.11
C LEU A 159 -33.07 -10.45 0.62
N ASP A 160 -32.69 -11.43 -0.21
CA ASP A 160 -32.52 -11.30 -1.67
C ASP A 160 -33.82 -10.94 -2.41
N GLU A 161 -34.98 -11.38 -1.91
CA GLU A 161 -36.29 -11.02 -2.45
C GLU A 161 -36.69 -9.56 -2.12
N SER A 162 -35.99 -8.91 -1.18
CA SER A 162 -36.21 -7.51 -0.86
C SER A 162 -35.46 -6.59 -1.84
N PRO A 163 -36.09 -5.50 -2.33
CA PRO A 163 -35.38 -4.52 -3.16
C PRO A 163 -34.31 -3.72 -2.39
N LEU A 164 -34.24 -3.85 -1.06
CA LEU A 164 -33.30 -3.13 -0.21
C LEU A 164 -31.97 -3.85 -0.01
N VAL A 165 -31.87 -5.15 -0.31
CA VAL A 165 -30.67 -5.92 0.04
C VAL A 165 -30.12 -6.66 -1.17
N GLU A 166 -28.86 -6.39 -1.48
CA GLU A 166 -28.09 -7.17 -2.45
C GLU A 166 -27.19 -8.18 -1.71
N ILE A 167 -27.22 -9.46 -2.11
CA ILE A 167 -26.38 -10.50 -1.49
C ILE A 167 -25.05 -10.64 -2.23
N ALA A 168 -23.96 -10.45 -1.49
CA ALA A 168 -22.59 -10.56 -1.96
C ALA A 168 -21.92 -11.86 -1.47
N SER A 169 -20.93 -12.32 -2.25
CA SER A 169 -20.01 -13.37 -1.79
C SER A 169 -18.99 -12.78 -0.81
N HIS A 170 -18.72 -13.51 0.27
CA HIS A 170 -17.55 -13.29 1.12
C HIS A 170 -16.60 -14.50 1.07
N THR A 171 -16.41 -15.04 -0.14
CA THR A 171 -15.79 -16.35 -0.46
C THR A 171 -16.64 -17.55 -0.02
N TYR A 172 -16.32 -18.74 -0.53
CA TYR A 172 -16.94 -19.95 -0.04
C TYR A 172 -16.32 -20.35 1.30
N ASN A 173 -15.00 -20.49 1.35
CA ASN A 173 -14.27 -20.92 2.52
C ASN A 173 -12.82 -20.42 2.47
N LEU A 174 -12.60 -19.10 2.36
CA LEU A 174 -11.28 -18.48 2.47
C LEU A 174 -11.21 -17.42 3.60
N HIS A 175 -12.23 -17.35 4.46
CA HIS A 175 -12.27 -16.45 5.61
C HIS A 175 -11.55 -17.03 6.85
N TYR A 176 -10.25 -17.29 6.72
CA TYR A 176 -9.38 -17.70 7.82
C TYR A 176 -7.91 -17.35 7.54
N GLY A 177 -7.07 -17.47 8.57
CA GLY A 177 -5.63 -17.34 8.47
C GLY A 177 -4.94 -18.65 8.11
N VAL A 178 -3.95 -18.59 7.23
CA VAL A 178 -3.06 -19.71 6.87
C VAL A 178 -1.64 -19.39 7.27
N ILE A 179 -0.84 -20.42 7.55
CA ILE A 179 0.59 -20.23 7.74
C ILE A 179 1.21 -19.86 6.39
N GLY A 180 1.77 -18.66 6.32
CA GLY A 180 2.35 -18.08 5.10
C GLY A 180 3.87 -18.13 5.02
N ASN A 181 4.57 -18.69 6.03
CA ASN A 181 6.03 -18.89 6.02
C ASN A 181 6.47 -19.90 7.11
N PRO A 182 7.75 -20.37 7.09
CA PRO A 182 8.28 -21.31 8.07
C PRO A 182 8.21 -20.86 9.53
N MET A 183 8.19 -19.55 9.76
CA MET A 183 8.18 -18.93 11.09
C MET A 183 6.77 -18.85 11.71
N GLY A 184 5.74 -19.32 11.00
CA GLY A 184 4.38 -19.41 11.55
C GLY A 184 3.57 -18.12 11.44
N ASN A 185 3.91 -17.19 10.54
CA ASN A 185 3.07 -16.01 10.33
C ASN A 185 1.71 -16.44 9.73
N GLU A 186 0.63 -16.12 10.44
CA GLU A 186 -0.74 -16.38 10.00
C GLU A 186 -1.25 -15.21 9.13
N GLN A 187 -1.58 -15.47 7.87
CA GLN A 187 -1.96 -14.46 6.87
C GLN A 187 -3.24 -14.87 6.13
N ALA A 188 -3.94 -13.94 5.46
CA ALA A 188 -5.25 -14.20 4.87
C ALA A 188 -5.20 -15.27 3.76
N ALA A 189 -6.06 -16.29 3.85
CA ALA A 189 -6.03 -17.46 2.95
C ALA A 189 -6.20 -17.12 1.46
N ALA A 190 -6.98 -16.10 1.13
CA ALA A 190 -7.26 -15.73 -0.26
C ALA A 190 -6.02 -15.25 -1.04
N VAL A 191 -5.05 -14.66 -0.34
CA VAL A 191 -3.89 -14.00 -0.98
C VAL A 191 -2.55 -14.64 -0.66
N THR A 192 -2.53 -15.63 0.24
CA THR A 192 -1.28 -16.21 0.75
C THR A 192 -1.03 -17.57 0.11
N SER A 193 0.18 -17.80 -0.40
CA SER A 193 0.67 -19.14 -0.72
C SER A 193 0.96 -19.90 0.59
N ILE A 194 0.27 -21.02 0.81
CA ILE A 194 0.34 -21.76 2.09
C ILE A 194 1.72 -22.39 2.26
N TRP A 195 2.34 -22.21 3.43
CA TRP A 195 3.55 -22.94 3.79
C TRP A 195 3.21 -24.20 4.62
N ASN A 196 3.82 -25.32 4.25
CA ASN A 196 3.71 -26.58 4.98
C ASN A 196 5.12 -27.13 5.30
N PRO A 197 5.37 -27.67 6.50
CA PRO A 197 6.69 -28.22 6.88
C PRO A 197 7.18 -29.38 6.00
N ARG A 198 6.25 -30.12 5.38
CA ARG A 198 6.56 -31.29 4.53
C ARG A 198 6.92 -30.89 3.11
N ASP A 199 6.13 -29.99 2.53
CA ASP A 199 6.11 -29.74 1.08
C ASP A 199 6.66 -28.34 0.74
N GLY A 200 6.93 -27.49 1.74
CA GLY A 200 7.37 -26.12 1.56
C GLY A 200 6.21 -25.19 1.21
N TYR A 201 6.51 -24.15 0.43
CA TYR A 201 5.51 -23.21 -0.08
C TYR A 201 4.64 -23.86 -1.16
N GLU A 202 3.33 -23.59 -1.09
CA GLU A 202 2.38 -23.87 -2.15
C GLU A 202 2.89 -23.30 -3.49
N SER A 203 2.82 -24.12 -4.53
CA SER A 203 3.21 -23.70 -5.88
C SER A 203 2.22 -22.66 -6.41
N GLU A 204 2.66 -21.81 -7.35
CA GLU A 204 1.77 -20.84 -8.00
C GLU A 204 0.56 -21.53 -8.64
N ALA A 205 0.77 -22.68 -9.28
CA ALA A 205 -0.30 -23.45 -9.90
C ALA A 205 -1.34 -23.95 -8.87
N ASP A 206 -0.88 -24.48 -7.74
CA ASP A 206 -1.77 -24.98 -6.68
C ASP A 206 -2.52 -23.84 -5.99
N TYR A 207 -1.85 -22.71 -5.74
CA TYR A 207 -2.49 -21.48 -5.25
C TYR A 207 -3.65 -21.06 -6.16
N LEU A 208 -3.38 -20.92 -7.46
CA LEU A 208 -4.39 -20.51 -8.45
C LEU A 208 -5.55 -21.53 -8.52
N VAL A 209 -5.27 -22.83 -8.46
CA VAL A 209 -6.30 -23.88 -8.44
C VAL A 209 -7.16 -23.76 -7.19
N ARG A 210 -6.57 -23.56 -6.02
CA ARG A 210 -7.30 -23.40 -4.75
C ARG A 210 -8.25 -22.20 -4.79
N ILE A 211 -7.78 -21.04 -5.27
CA ILE A 211 -8.63 -19.85 -5.38
C ILE A 211 -9.77 -20.07 -6.39
N ARG A 212 -9.48 -20.65 -7.58
CA ARG A 212 -10.53 -20.97 -8.57
C ARG A 212 -11.57 -21.96 -8.05
N GLN A 213 -11.14 -22.97 -7.31
CA GLN A 213 -12.06 -23.95 -6.71
C GLN A 213 -13.01 -23.30 -5.70
N ASP A 214 -12.52 -22.37 -4.89
CA ASP A 214 -13.36 -21.60 -3.96
C ASP A 214 -14.40 -20.76 -4.72
N MET A 215 -13.98 -20.00 -5.73
CA MET A 215 -14.88 -19.17 -6.55
C MET A 215 -15.91 -20.01 -7.32
N ALA A 216 -15.50 -21.16 -7.85
CA ALA A 216 -16.41 -22.11 -8.48
C ALA A 216 -17.47 -22.61 -7.50
N LYS A 217 -17.08 -22.88 -6.25
CA LYS A 217 -17.99 -23.35 -5.22
C LYS A 217 -18.96 -22.27 -4.76
N THR A 218 -18.49 -21.03 -4.61
CA THR A 218 -19.35 -19.86 -4.39
C THR A 218 -20.40 -19.75 -5.49
N LYS A 219 -19.98 -19.77 -6.76
CA LYS A 219 -20.88 -19.66 -7.90
C LYS A 219 -21.97 -20.73 -7.85
N GLN A 220 -21.58 -21.99 -7.67
CA GLN A 220 -22.51 -23.11 -7.54
C GLN A 220 -23.53 -22.90 -6.42
N LEU A 221 -23.06 -22.43 -5.26
CA LEU A 221 -23.89 -22.28 -4.07
C LEU A 221 -24.93 -21.16 -4.25
N PHE A 222 -24.53 -20.03 -4.83
CA PHE A 222 -25.44 -18.93 -5.16
C PHE A 222 -26.47 -19.34 -6.23
N GLU A 223 -26.04 -20.02 -7.29
CA GLU A 223 -26.95 -20.53 -8.32
C GLU A 223 -27.97 -21.53 -7.73
N GLN A 224 -27.53 -22.38 -6.80
CA GLN A 224 -28.40 -23.36 -6.15
C GLN A 224 -29.46 -22.70 -5.24
N HIS A 225 -29.08 -21.70 -4.45
CA HIS A 225 -29.97 -21.14 -3.42
C HIS A 225 -30.75 -19.89 -3.88
N LEU A 226 -30.18 -19.09 -4.78
CA LEU A 226 -30.74 -17.82 -5.25
C LEU A 226 -31.10 -17.85 -6.74
N GLY A 227 -30.78 -18.92 -7.47
CA GLY A 227 -31.09 -19.06 -8.90
C GLY A 227 -30.21 -18.23 -9.83
N ARG A 228 -29.20 -17.54 -9.29
CA ARG A 228 -28.24 -16.69 -10.03
C ARG A 228 -26.89 -16.68 -9.32
N PRO A 229 -25.76 -16.51 -10.04
CA PRO A 229 -24.47 -16.30 -9.40
C PRO A 229 -24.41 -14.92 -8.71
N SER A 230 -23.51 -14.75 -7.74
CA SER A 230 -23.18 -13.41 -7.26
C SER A 230 -22.35 -12.67 -8.29
N HIS A 231 -22.62 -11.37 -8.45
CA HIS A 231 -21.78 -10.43 -9.19
C HIS A 231 -20.87 -9.58 -8.27
N ILE A 232 -20.94 -9.80 -6.95
CA ILE A 232 -20.22 -9.03 -5.94
C ILE A 232 -19.30 -9.94 -5.12
N MET A 233 -18.06 -9.51 -4.92
CA MET A 233 -17.13 -10.11 -3.95
C MET A 233 -16.73 -9.08 -2.89
N VAL A 234 -16.87 -9.43 -1.63
CA VAL A 234 -16.23 -8.71 -0.53
C VAL A 234 -15.04 -9.54 -0.08
N TRP A 235 -13.84 -8.97 -0.02
CA TRP A 235 -12.64 -9.73 0.35
C TRP A 235 -12.50 -9.89 1.86
N PRO A 236 -12.37 -11.12 2.39
CA PRO A 236 -12.05 -11.36 3.80
C PRO A 236 -10.84 -10.55 4.25
N TYR A 237 -10.95 -9.90 5.41
CA TYR A 237 -9.92 -9.00 5.96
C TYR A 237 -9.60 -7.78 5.06
N GLY A 238 -10.38 -7.52 4.02
CA GLY A 238 -10.05 -6.58 2.95
C GLY A 238 -8.85 -7.00 2.09
N ALA A 239 -8.42 -8.26 2.17
CA ALA A 239 -7.19 -8.74 1.56
C ALA A 239 -7.44 -9.35 0.17
N TYR A 240 -6.80 -8.79 -0.84
CA TYR A 240 -6.93 -9.18 -2.25
C TYR A 240 -5.58 -9.12 -2.98
N SER A 241 -5.53 -9.63 -4.21
CA SER A 241 -4.44 -9.42 -5.18
C SER A 241 -5.04 -9.29 -6.59
N GLU A 242 -4.30 -8.76 -7.56
CA GLU A 242 -4.80 -8.70 -8.95
C GLU A 242 -5.20 -10.08 -9.47
N ALA A 243 -4.43 -11.12 -9.12
CA ALA A 243 -4.77 -12.50 -9.45
C ALA A 243 -6.14 -12.93 -8.87
N THR A 244 -6.45 -12.58 -7.61
CA THR A 244 -7.76 -12.92 -7.03
C THR A 244 -8.88 -12.09 -7.65
N LEU A 245 -8.61 -10.82 -8.02
CA LEU A 245 -9.57 -9.96 -8.74
C LEU A 245 -9.88 -10.50 -10.13
N ASP A 246 -8.87 -10.98 -10.87
CA ASP A 246 -9.03 -11.62 -12.17
C ASP A 246 -9.85 -12.90 -12.04
N ILE A 247 -9.50 -13.77 -11.10
CA ILE A 247 -10.23 -15.02 -10.85
C ILE A 247 -11.67 -14.74 -10.41
N ALA A 248 -11.93 -13.76 -9.53
CA ALA A 248 -13.30 -13.41 -9.14
C ALA A 248 -14.14 -13.00 -10.36
N ALA A 249 -13.56 -12.21 -11.28
CA ALA A 249 -14.21 -11.82 -12.53
C ALA A 249 -14.47 -13.01 -13.47
N GLU A 250 -13.56 -14.00 -13.56
CA GLU A 250 -13.77 -15.26 -14.31
C GLU A 250 -15.07 -15.98 -13.88
N TYR A 251 -15.45 -15.87 -12.60
CA TYR A 251 -16.64 -16.49 -12.02
C TYR A 251 -17.85 -15.55 -11.92
N GLY A 252 -17.78 -14.35 -12.51
CA GLY A 252 -18.88 -13.39 -12.61
C GLY A 252 -18.91 -12.31 -11.52
N MET A 253 -18.00 -12.35 -10.55
CA MET A 253 -17.91 -11.38 -9.45
C MET A 253 -17.00 -10.21 -9.86
N GLN A 254 -17.55 -9.29 -10.64
CA GLN A 254 -16.81 -8.17 -11.25
C GLN A 254 -16.66 -6.96 -10.30
N TYR A 255 -17.62 -6.78 -9.40
CA TYR A 255 -17.62 -5.68 -8.45
C TYR A 255 -17.07 -6.20 -7.12
N THR A 256 -15.93 -5.65 -6.69
CA THR A 256 -15.33 -6.12 -5.44
C THR A 256 -15.01 -5.00 -4.46
N PHE A 257 -14.97 -5.36 -3.18
CA PHE A 257 -14.77 -4.43 -2.08
C PHE A 257 -13.53 -4.79 -1.25
N SER A 258 -12.68 -3.80 -1.02
CA SER A 258 -11.51 -3.87 -0.14
C SER A 258 -11.84 -3.29 1.25
N LEU A 259 -10.81 -3.02 2.06
CA LEU A 259 -10.90 -2.19 3.27
C LEU A 259 -9.94 -0.98 3.21
N LEU A 260 -9.56 -0.56 1.99
CA LEU A 260 -8.86 0.71 1.80
C LEU A 260 -9.78 1.85 2.24
N SER A 261 -9.26 2.73 3.09
CA SER A 261 -10.03 3.86 3.62
C SER A 261 -9.91 5.04 2.66
N GLY A 262 -11.02 5.42 2.04
CA GLY A 262 -11.07 6.53 1.08
C GLY A 262 -12.46 6.68 0.47
N PRO A 263 -12.81 7.88 -0.04
CA PRO A 263 -13.95 8.00 -0.94
C PRO A 263 -13.70 7.20 -2.22
N ASN A 264 -14.75 6.94 -2.98
CA ASN A 264 -14.68 6.34 -4.30
C ASN A 264 -15.17 7.36 -5.34
N GLN A 265 -14.62 7.33 -6.54
CA GLN A 265 -15.12 8.10 -7.67
C GLN A 265 -15.84 7.17 -8.66
N LEU A 266 -16.89 7.67 -9.32
CA LEU A 266 -17.64 6.91 -10.33
C LEU A 266 -16.79 6.44 -11.50
N HIS A 267 -15.71 7.16 -11.83
CA HIS A 267 -14.81 6.79 -12.92
C HIS A 267 -13.80 5.70 -12.53
N ASP A 268 -13.56 5.48 -11.23
CA ASP A 268 -12.62 4.48 -10.74
C ASP A 268 -13.03 3.06 -11.14
N PRO A 269 -12.08 2.15 -11.40
CA PRO A 269 -12.40 0.73 -11.57
C PRO A 269 -13.12 0.20 -10.33
N MET A 270 -14.31 -0.38 -10.49
CA MET A 270 -15.07 -0.99 -9.38
C MET A 270 -14.55 -2.39 -9.01
N ARG A 271 -13.29 -2.67 -9.35
CA ARG A 271 -12.63 -3.95 -9.08
C ARG A 271 -12.10 -4.05 -7.66
N SER A 272 -11.95 -2.93 -6.93
CA SER A 272 -11.48 -2.91 -5.54
C SER A 272 -11.97 -1.64 -4.81
N MET A 273 -13.28 -1.50 -4.64
CA MET A 273 -13.88 -0.31 -4.02
C MET A 273 -13.43 -0.12 -2.57
N ASN A 274 -13.09 1.11 -2.23
CA ASN A 274 -12.67 1.55 -0.90
C ASN A 274 -13.84 1.45 0.08
N ARG A 275 -13.56 1.01 1.31
CA ARG A 275 -14.55 0.93 2.41
C ARG A 275 -13.95 1.39 3.71
N TYR A 276 -14.73 2.17 4.47
CA TYR A 276 -14.42 2.50 5.85
C TYR A 276 -14.92 1.40 6.78
N LEU A 277 -14.01 0.76 7.50
CA LEU A 277 -14.34 -0.22 8.52
C LEU A 277 -14.88 0.47 9.78
N ILE A 278 -16.05 0.06 10.24
CA ILE A 278 -16.65 0.54 11.49
C ILE A 278 -16.43 -0.48 12.60
N ASP A 279 -16.02 0.02 13.76
CA ASP A 279 -15.83 -0.75 14.97
C ASP A 279 -16.52 -0.07 16.17
N GLN A 280 -16.40 -0.68 17.36
CA GLN A 280 -16.98 -0.16 18.59
C GLN A 280 -16.40 1.20 19.02
N GLU A 281 -15.15 1.49 18.67
CA GLU A 281 -14.43 2.72 19.02
C GLU A 281 -14.77 3.88 18.07
N THR A 282 -15.42 3.57 16.93
CA THR A 282 -15.77 4.56 15.92
C THR A 282 -16.83 5.53 16.45
N SER A 283 -16.42 6.78 16.66
CA SER A 283 -17.28 7.83 17.18
C SER A 283 -18.21 8.43 16.11
N LEU A 284 -19.30 9.09 16.52
CA LEU A 284 -20.14 9.86 15.59
C LEU A 284 -19.39 10.98 14.87
N GLN A 285 -18.37 11.55 15.52
CA GLN A 285 -17.50 12.53 14.88
C GLN A 285 -16.72 11.89 13.74
N THR A 286 -16.16 10.69 13.97
CA THR A 286 -15.44 9.94 12.93
C THR A 286 -16.35 9.60 11.75
N ILE A 287 -17.61 9.22 12.00
CA ILE A 287 -18.59 9.01 10.92
C ILE A 287 -18.83 10.31 10.15
N GLU A 288 -18.98 11.47 10.80
CA GLU A 288 -19.13 12.76 10.11
C GLU A 288 -17.90 13.11 9.28
N GLU A 289 -16.69 12.85 9.78
CA GLU A 289 -15.43 13.09 9.07
C GLU A 289 -15.30 12.19 7.82
N ILE A 290 -15.66 10.91 7.95
CA ILE A 290 -15.73 9.94 6.83
C ILE A 290 -16.72 10.44 5.77
N LEU A 291 -17.94 10.75 6.20
CA LEU A 291 -19.02 11.17 5.30
C LEU A 291 -18.68 12.48 4.60
N SER A 292 -18.10 13.46 5.32
CA SER A 292 -17.78 14.79 4.80
C SER A 292 -16.45 14.88 4.04
N ASN A 293 -15.71 13.77 3.89
CA ASN A 293 -14.35 13.74 3.36
C ASN A 293 -13.38 14.69 4.08
N ARG A 294 -13.55 14.87 5.39
CA ARG A 294 -12.70 15.75 6.22
C ARG A 294 -11.69 14.98 7.05
N LEU A 295 -11.38 13.74 6.65
CA LEU A 295 -10.32 12.99 7.28
C LEU A 295 -9.01 13.76 7.08
N TRP A 296 -8.50 14.32 8.17
CA TRP A 296 -7.23 15.06 8.20
C TRP A 296 -6.08 14.06 8.12
N GLU A 297 -5.80 13.52 6.94
CA GLU A 297 -4.59 12.75 6.68
C GLU A 297 -3.71 13.51 5.69
N THR A 298 -2.88 14.42 6.20
CA THR A 298 -1.59 14.65 5.55
C THR A 298 -0.73 13.45 5.94
N GLU A 299 -0.55 12.47 5.05
CA GLU A 299 0.40 11.36 5.25
C GLU A 299 1.83 11.92 5.23
N GLU A 300 2.25 12.65 6.28
CA GLU A 300 3.67 12.95 6.46
C GLU A 300 4.42 11.62 6.60
N LEU A 301 5.25 11.28 5.60
CA LEU A 301 6.04 10.06 5.67
C LEU A 301 7.27 10.31 6.54
N ARG A 302 7.43 9.45 7.53
CA ARG A 302 8.63 9.35 8.36
C ARG A 302 9.17 7.96 8.16
N ILE A 303 10.27 7.91 7.42
CA ILE A 303 10.80 6.68 6.85
C ILE A 303 12.09 6.29 7.58
N VAL A 304 12.24 5.01 7.84
CA VAL A 304 13.49 4.42 8.32
C VAL A 304 13.91 3.33 7.35
N HIS A 305 15.14 3.39 6.85
CA HIS A 305 15.70 2.31 6.05
C HIS A 305 16.34 1.28 6.97
N ILE A 306 15.94 0.02 6.79
CA ILE A 306 16.38 -1.11 7.60
C ILE A 306 17.05 -2.15 6.70
N ASP A 307 18.32 -2.41 6.99
CA ASP A 307 19.08 -3.51 6.41
C ASP A 307 18.71 -4.82 7.10
N LEU A 308 18.24 -5.80 6.33
CA LEU A 308 18.02 -7.15 6.86
C LEU A 308 19.34 -7.86 7.14
N ASP A 309 20.43 -7.40 6.53
CA ASP A 309 21.79 -7.81 6.89
C ASP A 309 22.11 -7.59 8.39
N TYR A 310 21.50 -6.57 9.03
CA TYR A 310 21.68 -6.30 10.46
C TYR A 310 20.71 -7.09 11.34
N VAL A 311 19.60 -7.57 10.79
CA VAL A 311 18.64 -8.42 11.51
C VAL A 311 19.09 -9.88 11.48
N TYR A 312 19.56 -10.33 10.32
CA TYR A 312 20.04 -11.69 10.08
C TYR A 312 21.13 -12.09 11.07
N ASP A 313 20.99 -13.30 11.61
CA ASP A 313 22.02 -13.95 12.41
C ASP A 313 22.01 -15.44 12.06
N VAL A 314 23.18 -16.08 12.10
CA VAL A 314 23.30 -17.53 11.90
C VAL A 314 22.64 -18.32 13.04
N ASP A 315 22.57 -17.74 14.24
CA ASP A 315 21.78 -18.28 15.35
C ASP A 315 20.33 -17.77 15.27
N PRO A 316 19.34 -18.65 15.01
CA PRO A 316 17.95 -18.25 14.91
C PRO A 316 17.40 -17.61 16.20
N VAL A 317 17.98 -17.92 17.37
CA VAL A 317 17.58 -17.27 18.63
C VAL A 317 18.05 -15.83 18.66
N GLN A 318 19.29 -15.56 18.24
CA GLN A 318 19.82 -14.20 18.16
C GLN A 318 19.10 -13.39 17.08
N GLN A 319 18.76 -14.00 15.94
CA GLN A 319 17.98 -13.35 14.89
C GLN A 319 16.61 -12.87 15.40
N GLU A 320 15.88 -13.68 16.18
CA GLU A 320 14.61 -13.25 16.76
C GLU A 320 14.80 -12.15 17.82
N LEU A 321 15.89 -12.17 18.60
CA LEU A 321 16.24 -11.06 19.50
C LEU A 321 16.52 -9.76 18.74
N ASN A 322 17.22 -9.83 17.60
CA ASN A 322 17.47 -8.69 16.73
C ASN A 322 16.17 -8.12 16.18
N LEU A 323 15.27 -9.00 15.72
CA LEU A 323 13.95 -8.63 15.23
C LEU A 323 13.09 -7.97 16.32
N ASP A 324 13.04 -8.53 17.53
CA ASP A 324 12.30 -7.92 18.64
C ASP A 324 12.83 -6.53 18.99
N ARG A 325 14.16 -6.36 18.98
CA ARG A 325 14.81 -5.06 19.21
C ARG A 325 14.45 -4.04 18.15
N LEU A 326 14.46 -4.44 16.88
CA LEU A 326 14.04 -3.62 15.76
C LEU A 326 12.57 -3.18 15.91
N ILE A 327 11.66 -4.14 16.16
CA ILE A 327 10.22 -3.86 16.29
C ILE A 327 9.96 -2.89 17.45
N GLU A 328 10.58 -3.12 18.62
CA GLU A 328 10.45 -2.21 19.77
C GLU A 328 10.94 -0.81 19.41
N ARG A 329 12.09 -0.71 18.73
CA ARG A 329 12.66 0.58 18.30
C ARG A 329 11.72 1.33 17.36
N ILE A 330 11.23 0.69 16.30
CA ILE A 330 10.32 1.32 15.33
C ILE A 330 9.01 1.76 16.01
N PHE A 331 8.41 0.89 16.83
CA PHE A 331 7.20 1.22 17.59
C PHE A 331 7.42 2.42 18.51
N ARG A 332 8.51 2.44 19.27
CA ARG A 332 8.84 3.55 20.18
C ARG A 332 9.17 4.84 19.45
N PHE A 333 9.68 4.76 18.22
CA PHE A 333 10.05 5.94 17.45
C PHE A 333 8.78 6.64 16.94
N GLY A 334 7.73 5.88 16.60
CA GLY A 334 6.50 6.44 16.05
C GLY A 334 6.71 7.00 14.65
N VAL A 335 7.47 6.27 13.84
CA VAL A 335 7.60 6.46 12.39
C VAL A 335 6.41 5.82 11.69
N GLY A 336 6.14 6.23 10.45
CA GLY A 336 4.99 5.74 9.68
C GLY A 336 5.34 4.66 8.66
N THR A 337 6.59 4.62 8.22
CA THR A 337 7.04 3.80 7.09
C THR A 337 8.43 3.23 7.34
N VAL A 338 8.66 2.00 6.88
CA VAL A 338 9.96 1.36 6.84
C VAL A 338 10.28 0.99 5.39
N TYR A 339 11.46 1.37 4.91
CA TYR A 339 12.03 0.84 3.67
C TYR A 339 12.91 -0.34 4.07
N LEU A 340 12.44 -1.56 3.79
CA LEU A 340 13.04 -2.80 4.27
C LEU A 340 13.83 -3.44 3.14
N GLN A 341 15.13 -3.62 3.33
CA GLN A 341 16.01 -4.30 2.38
C GLN A 341 15.50 -5.73 2.13
N ALA A 342 15.27 -6.10 0.87
CA ALA A 342 14.77 -7.44 0.50
C ALA A 342 15.86 -8.34 -0.12
N TYR A 343 17.05 -7.79 -0.33
CA TYR A 343 18.25 -8.45 -0.84
C TYR A 343 19.34 -8.47 0.23
N ALA A 344 20.35 -9.32 0.04
CA ALA A 344 21.51 -9.40 0.91
C ALA A 344 22.73 -8.83 0.18
N ASP A 345 23.44 -7.94 0.87
CA ASP A 345 24.66 -7.27 0.42
C ASP A 345 25.64 -7.15 1.61
N PRO A 346 26.18 -8.28 2.10
CA PRO A 346 27.02 -8.28 3.30
C PRO A 346 28.38 -7.61 3.13
N ASP A 347 28.90 -7.52 1.90
CA ASP A 347 30.17 -6.87 1.60
C ASP A 347 30.01 -5.40 1.22
N GLY A 348 28.77 -4.94 1.00
CA GLY A 348 28.42 -3.53 0.84
C GLY A 348 28.82 -2.98 -0.52
N ASP A 349 28.87 -3.82 -1.54
CA ASP A 349 29.22 -3.43 -2.90
C ASP A 349 28.00 -2.94 -3.71
N GLY A 350 26.80 -3.04 -3.14
CA GLY A 350 25.52 -2.64 -3.74
C GLY A 350 24.97 -3.63 -4.75
N VAL A 351 25.46 -4.87 -4.77
CA VAL A 351 25.01 -5.95 -5.64
C VAL A 351 24.34 -7.03 -4.80
N ALA A 352 23.17 -7.50 -5.24
CA ALA A 352 22.48 -8.58 -4.55
C ALA A 352 23.12 -9.94 -4.86
N ASP A 353 23.87 -10.47 -3.89
CA ASP A 353 24.41 -11.83 -3.89
C ASP A 353 23.35 -12.91 -3.65
N ALA A 354 22.36 -12.56 -2.82
CA ALA A 354 21.30 -13.43 -2.37
C ALA A 354 20.07 -12.60 -1.99
N LEU A 355 18.95 -13.26 -1.76
CA LEU A 355 17.69 -12.61 -1.39
C LEU A 355 17.18 -13.08 -0.02
N TYR A 356 16.41 -12.23 0.64
CA TYR A 356 15.77 -12.52 1.93
C TYR A 356 14.37 -13.12 1.79
N PHE A 357 14.02 -13.59 0.59
CA PHE A 357 12.76 -14.27 0.30
C PHE A 357 13.00 -15.41 -0.70
N PRO A 358 12.20 -16.49 -0.65
CA PRO A 358 12.30 -17.56 -1.63
C PRO A 358 11.99 -17.04 -3.04
N ASN A 359 12.78 -17.45 -4.02
CA ASN A 359 12.67 -16.99 -5.40
C ASN A 359 13.23 -18.05 -6.37
N ARG A 360 13.04 -17.83 -7.67
CA ARG A 360 13.44 -18.79 -8.73
C ARG A 360 14.89 -18.67 -9.23
N HIS A 361 15.61 -17.58 -8.93
CA HIS A 361 16.83 -17.22 -9.67
C HIS A 361 18.10 -17.06 -8.82
N LEU A 362 17.99 -16.46 -7.64
CA LEU A 362 19.12 -16.19 -6.76
C LEU A 362 19.08 -17.07 -5.51
N PRO A 363 20.25 -17.34 -4.89
CA PRO A 363 20.32 -17.95 -3.57
C PRO A 363 19.44 -17.22 -2.54
N VAL A 364 18.86 -17.97 -1.62
CA VAL A 364 18.10 -17.41 -0.49
C VAL A 364 19.01 -17.43 0.72
N ARG A 365 19.40 -16.26 1.23
CA ARG A 365 20.27 -16.16 2.42
C ARG A 365 19.52 -16.63 3.66
N ALA A 366 18.30 -16.13 3.83
CA ALA A 366 17.33 -16.57 4.82
C ALA A 366 15.92 -16.18 4.36
N ASP A 367 14.91 -16.98 4.66
CA ASP A 367 13.50 -16.62 4.43
C ASP A 367 13.03 -15.64 5.52
N LEU A 368 13.48 -14.39 5.43
CA LEU A 368 13.42 -13.41 6.52
C LEU A 368 12.52 -12.22 6.19
N PHE A 369 12.45 -11.78 4.94
CA PHE A 369 11.75 -10.56 4.55
C PHE A 369 10.26 -10.60 4.93
N ASN A 370 9.55 -11.69 4.61
CA ASN A 370 8.14 -11.85 4.98
C ASN A 370 7.95 -11.90 6.51
N ARG A 371 8.89 -12.53 7.23
CA ARG A 371 8.88 -12.57 8.70
C ARG A 371 8.95 -11.17 9.30
N VAL A 372 9.93 -10.38 8.90
CA VAL A 372 10.18 -9.04 9.43
C VAL A 372 9.10 -8.06 9.00
N SER A 373 8.72 -8.05 7.72
CA SER A 373 7.68 -7.16 7.21
C SER A 373 6.34 -7.37 7.92
N TRP A 374 5.89 -8.63 8.06
CA TRP A 374 4.65 -8.93 8.76
C TRP A 374 4.66 -8.46 10.21
N GLN A 375 5.78 -8.66 10.92
CA GLN A 375 5.91 -8.26 12.32
C GLN A 375 5.95 -6.74 12.48
N LEU A 376 6.66 -6.01 11.61
CA LEU A 376 6.65 -4.54 11.57
C LEU A 376 5.23 -4.01 11.34
N LYS A 377 4.53 -4.55 10.34
CA LYS A 377 3.13 -4.16 10.05
C LYS A 377 2.20 -4.44 11.22
N LYS A 378 2.28 -5.61 11.86
CA LYS A 378 1.35 -6.01 12.93
C LYS A 378 1.66 -5.43 14.30
N ARG A 379 2.94 -5.29 14.67
CA ARG A 379 3.35 -4.86 16.02
C ARG A 379 3.76 -3.40 16.09
N ALA A 380 4.31 -2.84 15.00
CA ALA A 380 4.69 -1.43 14.93
C ALA A 380 3.70 -0.55 14.15
N ASN A 381 2.75 -1.16 13.41
CA ASN A 381 1.72 -0.46 12.63
C ASN A 381 2.30 0.55 11.62
N VAL A 382 3.34 0.14 10.90
CA VAL A 382 4.01 0.91 9.85
C VAL A 382 3.69 0.37 8.47
N LYS A 383 3.76 1.22 7.44
CA LYS A 383 3.87 0.77 6.05
C LYS A 383 5.26 0.14 5.86
N VAL A 384 5.36 -0.95 5.10
CA VAL A 384 6.65 -1.56 4.73
C VAL A 384 6.83 -1.55 3.23
N TYR A 385 7.92 -0.97 2.74
CA TYR A 385 8.29 -1.02 1.33
C TYR A 385 9.35 -2.09 1.15
N ALA A 386 9.21 -2.93 0.12
CA ALA A 386 10.30 -3.79 -0.31
C ALA A 386 11.32 -2.93 -1.05
N TRP A 387 12.49 -2.73 -0.44
CA TRP A 387 13.63 -2.09 -1.09
C TRP A 387 14.38 -3.14 -1.92
N MET A 388 14.36 -2.92 -3.24
CA MET A 388 14.79 -3.89 -4.24
C MET A 388 15.76 -3.25 -5.24
N PRO A 389 16.84 -3.94 -5.64
CA PRO A 389 17.64 -3.55 -6.80
C PRO A 389 16.80 -3.58 -8.07
N VAL A 390 17.14 -2.74 -9.04
CA VAL A 390 16.51 -2.77 -10.37
C VAL A 390 17.32 -3.63 -11.33
N LEU A 391 18.65 -3.53 -11.28
CA LEU A 391 19.59 -4.12 -12.23
C LEU A 391 20.71 -4.94 -11.57
N SER A 392 21.10 -4.60 -10.34
CA SER A 392 22.27 -5.16 -9.64
C SER A 392 21.96 -6.47 -8.92
N PHE A 393 21.78 -7.53 -9.70
CA PHE A 393 21.66 -8.92 -9.23
C PHE A 393 22.85 -9.72 -9.75
N ASP A 394 23.64 -10.36 -8.88
CA ASP A 394 24.75 -11.21 -9.34
C ASP A 394 24.24 -12.57 -9.81
N LEU A 395 23.99 -12.66 -11.12
CA LEU A 395 23.60 -13.92 -11.76
C LEU A 395 24.81 -14.75 -12.22
N GLY A 396 26.04 -14.29 -11.94
CA GLY A 396 27.27 -14.91 -12.40
C GLY A 396 27.73 -14.44 -13.79
N PRO A 397 28.81 -15.01 -14.33
CA PRO A 397 29.52 -14.50 -15.51
C PRO A 397 28.83 -14.79 -16.86
N ASP A 398 27.85 -15.71 -16.90
CA ASP A 398 27.18 -16.12 -18.14
C ASP A 398 26.10 -15.13 -18.60
N TYR A 399 25.82 -14.10 -17.79
CA TYR A 399 24.82 -13.08 -18.07
C TYR A 399 25.45 -11.80 -18.63
N ARG A 400 24.60 -10.97 -19.25
CA ARG A 400 25.02 -9.75 -19.94
C ARG A 400 24.82 -8.54 -19.04
N TYR A 401 25.91 -7.92 -18.66
CA TYR A 401 25.92 -6.71 -17.83
C TYR A 401 26.05 -5.45 -18.68
N VAL A 402 25.79 -4.30 -18.06
CA VAL A 402 26.01 -2.98 -18.65
C VAL A 402 27.50 -2.81 -18.95
N THR A 403 27.82 -2.37 -20.17
CA THR A 403 29.22 -2.19 -20.60
C THR A 403 29.53 -0.73 -20.91
N ASP A 404 30.74 -0.29 -20.56
CA ASP A 404 31.29 1.02 -20.88
C ASP A 404 31.95 0.99 -22.27
N VAL A 405 31.59 1.94 -23.14
CA VAL A 405 32.13 2.00 -24.52
C VAL A 405 33.65 2.16 -24.58
N ARG A 406 34.27 2.79 -23.57
CA ARG A 406 35.71 3.07 -23.54
C ARG A 406 36.55 1.82 -23.29
N THR A 407 36.01 0.89 -22.50
CA THR A 407 36.71 -0.33 -22.08
C THR A 407 36.19 -1.57 -22.80
N GLY A 408 34.95 -1.52 -23.31
CA GLY A 408 34.24 -2.69 -23.84
C GLY A 408 33.85 -3.71 -22.77
N ALA A 409 33.87 -3.30 -21.48
CA ALA A 409 33.65 -4.15 -20.32
C ALA A 409 32.79 -3.44 -19.26
N GLU A 410 32.37 -4.18 -18.24
CA GLU A 410 31.73 -3.64 -17.03
C GLU A 410 32.64 -2.60 -16.36
N SER A 411 32.05 -1.53 -15.83
CA SER A 411 32.80 -0.53 -15.06
C SER A 411 33.06 -1.06 -13.64
N PRO A 412 34.33 -1.18 -13.20
CA PRO A 412 34.64 -1.63 -11.84
C PRO A 412 34.35 -0.59 -10.76
N GLU A 413 34.04 0.65 -11.15
CA GLU A 413 33.74 1.77 -10.25
C GLU A 413 32.24 1.94 -9.98
N GLN A 414 31.39 1.17 -10.66
CA GLN A 414 29.93 1.26 -10.57
C GLN A 414 29.36 -0.08 -10.14
N TYR A 415 28.10 -0.09 -9.70
CA TYR A 415 27.40 -1.34 -9.44
C TYR A 415 27.43 -2.26 -10.66
N ARG A 416 27.55 -3.55 -10.39
CA ARG A 416 27.46 -4.60 -11.40
C ARG A 416 26.01 -4.78 -11.86
N ARG A 417 25.60 -3.98 -12.83
CA ARG A 417 24.21 -3.88 -13.32
C ARG A 417 23.98 -4.81 -14.51
N LEU A 418 22.94 -5.65 -14.44
CA LEU A 418 22.44 -6.37 -15.60
C LEU A 418 21.95 -5.38 -16.65
N SER A 419 22.26 -5.62 -17.93
CA SER A 419 21.72 -4.75 -18.98
C SER A 419 20.20 -4.97 -19.12
N PRO A 420 19.37 -3.92 -18.95
CA PRO A 420 17.93 -4.05 -19.14
C PRO A 420 17.55 -4.07 -20.62
N TYR A 421 18.49 -3.96 -21.56
CA TYR A 421 18.22 -4.14 -23.00
C TYR A 421 18.17 -5.60 -23.42
N VAL A 422 18.72 -6.50 -22.60
CA VAL A 422 18.67 -7.95 -22.81
C VAL A 422 17.35 -8.52 -22.28
N GLU A 423 16.59 -9.20 -23.14
CA GLU A 423 15.26 -9.72 -22.81
C GLU A 423 15.29 -10.74 -21.66
N GLU A 424 16.29 -11.63 -21.65
CA GLU A 424 16.43 -12.63 -20.61
C GLU A 424 16.68 -12.02 -19.23
N ASN A 425 17.50 -10.96 -19.14
CA ASN A 425 17.71 -10.22 -17.90
C ASN A 425 16.40 -9.61 -17.40
N ARG A 426 15.65 -8.92 -18.28
CA ARG A 426 14.35 -8.35 -17.92
C ARG A 426 13.37 -9.43 -17.43
N ARG A 427 13.36 -10.60 -18.08
CA ARG A 427 12.53 -11.74 -17.68
C ARG A 427 12.85 -12.22 -16.27
N ILE A 428 14.14 -12.43 -15.98
CA ILE A 428 14.62 -12.87 -14.67
C ILE A 428 14.28 -11.85 -13.57
N ILE A 429 14.60 -10.57 -13.79
CA ILE A 429 14.30 -9.50 -12.82
C ILE A 429 12.79 -9.43 -12.56
N ARG A 430 11.97 -9.48 -13.61
CA ARG A 430 10.50 -9.52 -13.48
C ARG A 430 10.03 -10.73 -12.67
N GLU A 431 10.62 -11.91 -12.88
CA GLU A 431 10.30 -13.12 -12.13
C GLU A 431 10.72 -13.01 -10.64
N ILE A 432 11.85 -12.36 -10.33
CA ILE A 432 12.25 -12.03 -8.95
C ILE A 432 11.22 -11.10 -8.28
N TYR A 433 10.80 -10.04 -8.97
CA TYR A 433 9.77 -9.10 -8.46
C TYR A 433 8.41 -9.79 -8.28
N GLN A 434 8.04 -10.70 -9.17
CA GLN A 434 6.84 -11.53 -9.01
C GLN A 434 6.93 -12.45 -7.78
N ASP A 435 8.11 -13.02 -7.51
CA ASP A 435 8.33 -13.90 -6.36
C ASP A 435 8.21 -13.15 -5.03
N VAL A 436 8.78 -11.95 -4.90
CA VAL A 436 8.59 -11.13 -3.69
C VAL A 436 7.12 -10.78 -3.49
N GLY A 437 6.41 -10.43 -4.57
CA GLY A 437 4.97 -10.16 -4.57
C GLY A 437 4.13 -11.33 -4.05
N ARG A 438 4.43 -12.54 -4.51
CA ARG A 438 3.64 -13.74 -4.19
C ARG A 438 3.90 -14.27 -2.79
N LEU A 439 5.16 -14.27 -2.35
CA LEU A 439 5.60 -14.99 -1.16
C LEU A 439 5.73 -14.10 0.08
N THR A 440 5.55 -12.80 -0.07
CA THR A 440 5.77 -11.84 1.01
C THR A 440 4.64 -10.81 1.09
N LYS A 441 4.60 -10.05 2.18
CA LYS A 441 3.64 -8.97 2.38
C LYS A 441 4.36 -7.64 2.48
N PHE A 442 3.90 -6.63 1.75
CA PHE A 442 4.42 -5.26 1.77
C PHE A 442 3.38 -4.28 1.20
N ASP A 443 3.62 -2.99 1.45
CA ASP A 443 2.76 -1.85 1.11
C ASP A 443 3.33 -0.97 -0.01
N GLY A 444 4.58 -1.20 -0.41
CA GLY A 444 5.17 -0.44 -1.50
C GLY A 444 6.48 -1.01 -2.00
N LEU A 445 7.00 -0.40 -3.05
CA LEU A 445 8.32 -0.70 -3.59
C LEU A 445 9.22 0.53 -3.46
N LEU A 446 10.44 0.33 -2.96
CA LEU A 446 11.53 1.28 -3.15
C LEU A 446 12.47 0.70 -4.19
N PHE A 447 12.58 1.37 -5.33
CA PHE A 447 13.59 1.08 -6.34
C PHE A 447 14.92 1.70 -5.94
N HIS A 448 15.94 0.85 -5.80
CA HIS A 448 17.30 1.24 -5.47
C HIS A 448 17.88 2.19 -6.53
N ASP A 449 18.91 2.95 -6.14
CA ASP A 449 19.62 3.91 -6.99
C ASP A 449 20.56 3.25 -8.01
N ASP A 450 20.64 1.93 -8.07
CA ASP A 450 21.39 1.17 -9.09
C ASP A 450 20.84 1.34 -10.52
N ALA A 451 19.60 1.78 -10.65
CA ALA A 451 18.96 2.12 -11.92
C ALA A 451 19.47 3.47 -12.47
N PHE A 452 20.68 3.47 -13.02
CA PHE A 452 21.26 4.62 -13.72
C PHE A 452 22.15 4.15 -14.88
N PHE A 453 22.51 5.07 -15.78
CA PHE A 453 23.55 4.86 -16.79
C PHE A 453 24.51 6.04 -16.80
N THR A 454 25.82 5.75 -16.85
CA THR A 454 26.81 6.81 -17.15
C THR A 454 26.65 7.28 -18.59
N ASP A 455 27.23 8.41 -18.95
CA ASP A 455 27.22 8.92 -20.33
C ASP A 455 28.04 8.05 -21.30
N PHE A 456 28.72 7.01 -20.82
CA PHE A 456 29.46 6.01 -21.63
C PHE A 456 28.73 4.67 -21.75
N GLU A 457 27.55 4.55 -21.14
CA GLU A 457 26.80 3.30 -21.01
C GLU A 457 25.37 3.44 -21.55
N ASP A 458 24.73 2.38 -22.04
CA ASP A 458 25.21 0.99 -22.15
C ASP A 458 25.69 0.70 -23.58
N ALA A 459 26.89 0.14 -23.73
CA ALA A 459 27.55 -0.08 -25.02
C ALA A 459 27.37 -1.50 -25.59
N ASN A 460 26.57 -2.36 -24.97
CA ASN A 460 26.40 -3.73 -25.47
C ASN A 460 25.54 -3.77 -26.76
N PRO A 461 25.63 -4.86 -27.56
CA PRO A 461 24.95 -4.94 -28.86
C PRO A 461 23.43 -4.75 -28.78
N GLU A 462 22.77 -5.29 -27.75
CA GLU A 462 21.33 -5.16 -27.53
C GLU A 462 20.93 -3.71 -27.23
N ALA A 463 21.75 -3.00 -26.46
CA ALA A 463 21.57 -1.57 -26.19
C ALA A 463 21.73 -0.73 -27.45
N LEU A 464 22.78 -0.98 -28.24
CA LEU A 464 23.00 -0.29 -29.52
C LEU A 464 21.84 -0.51 -30.51
N ALA A 465 21.30 -1.73 -30.57
CA ALA A 465 20.11 -2.04 -31.36
C ALA A 465 18.87 -1.28 -30.87
N ALA A 466 18.71 -1.15 -29.54
CA ALA A 466 17.63 -0.34 -28.96
C ALA A 466 17.77 1.15 -29.31
N TYR A 467 18.99 1.68 -29.34
CA TYR A 467 19.26 3.06 -29.76
C TYR A 467 18.88 3.27 -31.24
N GLU A 468 19.26 2.34 -32.11
CA GLU A 468 18.89 2.39 -33.54
C GLU A 468 17.36 2.37 -33.71
N HIS A 469 16.66 1.52 -32.96
CA HIS A 469 15.19 1.48 -32.97
C HIS A 469 14.56 2.80 -32.50
N ALA A 470 15.21 3.49 -31.55
CA ALA A 470 14.84 4.82 -31.08
C ALA A 470 15.30 5.96 -32.01
N SER A 471 15.75 5.66 -33.23
CA SER A 471 16.26 6.64 -34.20
C SER A 471 17.51 7.41 -33.72
N LEU A 472 18.31 6.80 -32.85
CA LEU A 472 19.62 7.29 -32.42
C LEU A 472 20.71 6.47 -33.13
N PRO A 473 21.87 7.05 -33.46
CA PRO A 473 22.95 6.28 -34.07
C PRO A 473 23.47 5.21 -33.08
N PRO A 474 23.75 3.97 -33.52
CA PRO A 474 24.32 2.92 -32.67
C PRO A 474 25.84 3.14 -32.43
N ASP A 475 26.22 4.38 -32.09
CA ASP A 475 27.58 4.83 -31.84
C ASP A 475 27.56 5.88 -30.71
N ILE A 476 27.96 5.45 -29.52
CA ILE A 476 27.93 6.29 -28.32
C ILE A 476 28.88 7.49 -28.45
N ASP A 477 30.04 7.34 -29.09
CA ASP A 477 30.98 8.46 -29.26
C ASP A 477 30.41 9.52 -30.22
N ALA A 478 29.67 9.09 -31.25
CA ALA A 478 28.94 10.00 -32.13
C ALA A 478 27.80 10.72 -31.39
N ILE A 479 27.04 10.02 -30.55
CA ILE A 479 25.98 10.62 -29.71
C ILE A 479 26.58 11.69 -28.78
N ARG A 480 27.65 11.34 -28.06
CA ARG A 480 28.30 12.24 -27.07
C ARG A 480 28.91 13.49 -27.70
N SER A 481 29.24 13.43 -28.99
CA SER A 481 29.86 14.55 -29.72
C SER A 481 28.83 15.56 -30.25
N ASP A 482 27.53 15.30 -30.10
CA ASP A 482 26.44 16.18 -30.54
C ASP A 482 25.44 16.43 -29.40
N ASP A 483 25.25 17.71 -29.03
CA ASP A 483 24.40 18.09 -27.90
C ASP A 483 22.93 17.66 -28.07
N ASN A 484 22.40 17.65 -29.30
CA ASN A 484 21.02 17.25 -29.56
C ASN A 484 20.86 15.75 -29.43
N LEU A 485 21.81 14.97 -29.97
CA LEU A 485 21.83 13.52 -29.81
C LEU A 485 22.00 13.13 -28.35
N MET A 486 22.91 13.78 -27.63
CA MET A 486 23.12 13.51 -26.20
C MET A 486 21.85 13.79 -25.38
N THR A 487 21.13 14.88 -25.69
CA THR A 487 19.85 15.21 -25.05
C THR A 487 18.78 14.15 -25.34
N ALA A 488 18.63 13.75 -26.61
CA ALA A 488 17.66 12.73 -27.01
C ALA A 488 17.97 11.36 -26.38
N TRP A 489 19.24 10.97 -26.37
CA TRP A 489 19.69 9.71 -25.77
C TRP A 489 19.57 9.69 -24.24
N THR A 490 19.83 10.82 -23.57
CA THR A 490 19.60 10.97 -22.12
C THR A 490 18.13 10.77 -21.77
N ARG A 491 17.23 11.42 -22.53
CA ARG A 491 15.78 11.23 -22.35
C ARG A 491 15.38 9.78 -22.57
N PHE A 492 15.80 9.18 -23.68
CA PHE A 492 15.51 7.78 -24.01
C PHE A 492 15.91 6.83 -22.87
N ARG A 493 17.15 6.93 -22.37
CA ARG A 493 17.64 6.06 -21.29
C ARG A 493 16.90 6.27 -19.97
N THR A 494 16.56 7.52 -19.65
CA THR A 494 15.80 7.88 -18.44
C THR A 494 14.41 7.28 -18.49
N GLU A 495 13.67 7.51 -19.59
CA GLU A 495 12.33 6.97 -19.82
C GLU A 495 12.35 5.45 -19.85
N TYR A 496 13.34 4.83 -20.51
CA TYR A 496 13.47 3.38 -20.57
C TYR A 496 13.61 2.71 -19.20
N LEU A 497 14.42 3.28 -18.30
CA LEU A 497 14.55 2.75 -16.93
C LEU A 497 13.25 2.92 -16.14
N THR A 498 12.58 4.06 -16.29
CA THR A 498 11.29 4.31 -15.62
C THR A 498 10.20 3.35 -16.13
N ASP A 499 10.09 3.15 -17.44
CA ASP A 499 9.18 2.19 -18.05
C ASP A 499 9.48 0.75 -17.59
N PHE A 500 10.78 0.39 -17.50
CA PHE A 500 11.16 -0.91 -16.99
C PHE A 500 10.72 -1.11 -15.53
N THR A 501 10.94 -0.13 -14.66
CA THR A 501 10.45 -0.23 -13.28
C THR A 501 8.93 -0.33 -13.20
N ALA A 502 8.17 0.31 -14.10
CA ALA A 502 6.71 0.14 -14.15
C ALA A 502 6.28 -1.32 -14.48
N VAL A 503 7.05 -2.03 -15.31
CA VAL A 503 6.87 -3.48 -15.52
C VAL A 503 7.13 -4.27 -14.24
N LEU A 504 8.14 -3.88 -13.45
CA LEU A 504 8.46 -4.51 -12.17
C LEU A 504 7.39 -4.24 -11.10
N VAL A 505 6.80 -3.04 -11.08
CA VAL A 505 5.63 -2.69 -10.25
C VAL A 505 4.48 -3.67 -10.54
N GLN A 506 4.15 -3.87 -11.82
CA GLN A 506 3.07 -4.79 -12.22
C GLN A 506 3.37 -6.22 -11.78
N ALA A 507 4.61 -6.69 -11.97
CA ALA A 507 5.01 -8.05 -11.60
C ALA A 507 4.91 -8.29 -10.08
N ALA A 508 5.40 -7.36 -9.27
CA ALA A 508 5.34 -7.46 -7.82
C ALA A 508 3.92 -7.27 -7.26
N ASN A 509 3.11 -6.40 -7.87
CA ASN A 509 1.75 -6.14 -7.39
C ASN A 509 0.77 -7.27 -7.74
N TYR A 510 1.02 -8.04 -8.81
CA TYR A 510 0.03 -8.99 -9.34
C TYR A 510 -0.44 -10.04 -8.31
N TYR A 511 0.48 -10.59 -7.53
CA TYR A 511 0.18 -11.53 -6.43
C TYR A 511 0.28 -10.91 -5.04
N ARG A 512 0.56 -9.60 -4.95
CA ARG A 512 0.81 -8.93 -3.66
C ARG A 512 -0.36 -9.11 -2.73
N GLN A 513 -0.04 -9.42 -1.47
CA GLN A 513 -1.00 -9.59 -0.40
C GLN A 513 -1.53 -8.23 0.08
N ALA A 514 -2.40 -7.60 -0.73
CA ALA A 514 -3.00 -6.30 -0.41
C ALA A 514 -3.79 -6.36 0.90
N ASP A 515 -3.90 -5.22 1.56
CA ASP A 515 -4.72 -5.02 2.76
C ASP A 515 -5.29 -3.59 2.77
N ASN A 516 -5.48 -3.01 3.95
CA ASN A 516 -6.02 -1.67 4.13
C ASN A 516 -4.99 -0.55 3.93
N LYS A 517 -3.81 -0.84 3.37
CA LYS A 517 -2.81 0.16 2.96
C LYS A 517 -2.70 0.22 1.44
N GLU A 518 -2.75 1.44 0.93
CA GLU A 518 -2.54 1.72 -0.49
C GLU A 518 -1.13 1.32 -0.92
N PHE A 519 -1.05 0.71 -2.10
CA PHE A 519 0.22 0.35 -2.71
C PHE A 519 0.84 1.54 -3.40
N THR A 520 2.06 1.88 -3.01
CA THR A 520 2.78 3.03 -3.58
C THR A 520 4.22 2.71 -3.90
N THR A 521 4.82 3.54 -4.72
CA THR A 521 6.14 3.37 -5.31
C THR A 521 7.03 4.54 -4.97
N SER A 522 8.30 4.25 -4.73
CA SER A 522 9.34 5.24 -4.50
C SER A 522 10.59 4.82 -5.26
N ARG A 523 11.38 5.78 -5.73
CA ARG A 523 12.68 5.52 -6.36
C ARG A 523 13.73 6.49 -5.88
N ASN A 524 14.90 5.96 -5.52
CA ASN A 524 16.04 6.76 -5.11
C ASN A 524 16.59 7.60 -6.28
N LEU A 525 16.80 8.88 -6.00
CA LEU A 525 17.30 9.89 -6.94
C LEU A 525 18.58 10.52 -6.39
N TYR A 526 19.65 10.52 -7.19
CA TYR A 526 20.89 11.21 -6.83
C TYR A 526 20.68 12.73 -6.77
N ALA A 527 21.07 13.37 -5.66
CA ALA A 527 20.88 14.81 -5.45
C ALA A 527 21.68 15.65 -6.47
N ALA A 528 22.81 15.13 -6.95
CA ALA A 528 23.59 15.72 -8.05
C ALA A 528 22.72 16.10 -9.28
N THR A 529 21.70 15.30 -9.62
CA THR A 529 20.80 15.55 -10.77
C THR A 529 19.95 16.81 -10.63
N ILE A 530 19.76 17.28 -9.39
CA ILE A 530 19.01 18.49 -9.05
C ILE A 530 19.96 19.68 -8.86
N MET A 531 21.11 19.44 -8.23
CA MET A 531 22.10 20.47 -7.93
C MET A 531 22.87 20.90 -9.19
N GLU A 532 23.18 19.95 -10.06
CA GLU A 532 23.81 20.13 -11.37
C GLU A 532 22.97 19.43 -12.45
N PRO A 533 22.03 20.12 -13.11
CA PRO A 533 21.14 19.51 -14.10
C PRO A 533 21.83 18.84 -15.30
N ARG A 534 23.08 19.21 -15.60
CA ARG A 534 23.85 18.51 -16.64
C ARG A 534 24.12 17.05 -16.27
N SER A 535 24.16 16.74 -14.98
CA SER A 535 24.44 15.39 -14.49
C SER A 535 23.39 14.35 -14.83
N GLN A 536 22.19 14.77 -15.22
CA GLN A 536 21.19 13.88 -15.83
C GLN A 536 21.78 13.08 -17.01
N GLN A 537 22.74 13.65 -17.74
CA GLN A 537 23.42 12.99 -18.86
C GLN A 537 24.20 11.73 -18.46
N TRP A 538 24.76 11.69 -17.24
CA TRP A 538 25.56 10.58 -16.73
C TRP A 538 24.94 9.84 -15.53
N PHE A 539 23.68 10.14 -15.22
CA PHE A 539 22.85 9.31 -14.35
C PHE A 539 21.64 8.72 -15.09
N ALA A 540 21.18 9.32 -16.19
CA ALA A 540 19.90 8.96 -16.83
C ALA A 540 18.74 8.96 -15.81
N GLN A 541 18.71 10.00 -14.97
CA GLN A 541 17.67 10.25 -13.97
C GLN A 541 17.21 11.71 -14.09
N ASP A 542 15.91 11.94 -13.96
CA ASP A 542 15.30 13.27 -13.98
C ASP A 542 14.15 13.34 -12.97
N ILE A 543 14.11 14.41 -12.19
CA ILE A 543 13.16 14.55 -11.08
C ILE A 543 11.70 14.65 -11.58
N GLN A 544 11.46 15.26 -12.74
CA GLN A 544 10.11 15.38 -13.30
C GLN A 544 9.65 14.07 -13.92
N ASN A 545 10.55 13.35 -14.61
CA ASN A 545 10.29 12.00 -15.06
C ASN A 545 9.93 11.07 -13.88
N PHE A 546 10.67 11.15 -12.77
CA PHE A 546 10.38 10.37 -11.58
C PHE A 546 9.03 10.77 -10.95
N ALA A 547 8.73 12.06 -10.84
CA ALA A 547 7.44 12.51 -10.31
C ALA A 547 6.23 12.08 -11.17
N ASN A 548 6.44 11.79 -12.45
CA ASN A 548 5.40 11.23 -13.32
C ASN A 548 5.34 9.69 -13.23
N GLY A 549 6.45 9.03 -12.91
CA GLY A 549 6.58 7.57 -12.88
C GLY A 549 6.31 6.91 -11.53
N TYR A 550 6.40 7.67 -10.43
CA TYR A 550 6.30 7.15 -9.06
C TYR A 550 5.43 8.04 -8.18
N ASP A 551 4.88 7.45 -7.12
CA ASP A 551 4.16 8.19 -6.08
C ASP A 551 5.11 9.12 -5.30
N TYR A 552 6.32 8.62 -5.04
CA TYR A 552 7.36 9.34 -4.31
C TYR A 552 8.70 9.38 -5.05
N VAL A 553 9.33 10.55 -5.01
CA VAL A 553 10.72 10.76 -5.45
C VAL A 553 11.59 10.84 -4.21
N ALA A 554 12.39 9.80 -3.97
CA ALA A 554 13.29 9.70 -2.82
C ALA A 554 14.64 10.35 -3.13
N VAL A 555 14.73 11.65 -2.86
CA VAL A 555 15.97 12.42 -3.03
C VAL A 555 16.96 12.03 -1.94
N MET A 556 18.11 11.50 -2.34
CA MET A 556 19.21 11.16 -1.43
C MET A 556 19.92 12.43 -0.94
N ALA A 557 19.33 13.07 0.07
CA ALA A 557 19.77 14.32 0.66
C ALA A 557 20.93 14.10 1.65
N MET A 558 22.06 13.63 1.12
CA MET A 558 23.21 13.17 1.89
C MET A 558 24.41 14.13 1.72
N PRO A 559 24.48 15.24 2.50
CA PRO A 559 25.45 16.30 2.25
C PRO A 559 26.92 15.87 2.38
N TYR A 560 27.26 14.89 3.23
CA TYR A 560 28.63 14.38 3.34
C TYR A 560 28.99 13.36 2.27
N MET A 561 28.00 12.63 1.73
CA MET A 561 28.21 11.82 0.52
C MET A 561 28.57 12.73 -0.67
N GLU A 562 27.85 13.84 -0.79
CA GLU A 562 27.97 14.88 -1.84
C GLU A 562 29.08 15.92 -1.59
N GLU A 563 29.93 15.72 -0.57
CA GLU A 563 31.07 16.61 -0.24
C GLU A 563 30.69 18.08 -0.03
N ALA A 564 29.50 18.35 0.52
CA ALA A 564 29.04 19.71 0.74
C ALA A 564 29.88 20.43 1.81
N ASP A 565 30.49 21.57 1.44
CA ASP A 565 31.26 22.42 2.36
C ASP A 565 30.43 22.90 3.55
N ASN A 566 29.15 23.22 3.32
CA ASN A 566 28.20 23.62 4.34
C ASN A 566 26.91 22.78 4.21
N PRO A 567 26.80 21.66 4.96
CA PRO A 567 25.66 20.75 4.89
C PRO A 567 24.30 21.44 5.03
N ASN A 568 24.20 22.42 5.95
CA ASN A 568 22.94 23.10 6.24
C ASN A 568 22.47 23.98 5.08
N GLU A 569 23.38 24.77 4.49
CA GLU A 569 23.05 25.60 3.32
C GLU A 569 22.80 24.75 2.07
N TRP A 570 23.55 23.66 1.92
CA TRP A 570 23.35 22.71 0.82
C TRP A 570 21.96 22.08 0.87
N LEU A 571 21.52 21.59 2.04
CA LEU A 571 20.17 21.03 2.23
C LEU A 571 19.07 22.06 1.93
N ARG A 572 19.24 23.33 2.34
CA ARG A 572 18.28 24.40 2.00
C ARG A 572 18.23 24.65 0.50
N SER A 573 19.38 24.66 -0.18
CA SER A 573 19.43 24.82 -1.64
C SER A 573 18.77 23.64 -2.35
N LEU A 574 19.06 22.41 -1.94
CA LEU A 574 18.45 21.20 -2.50
C LEU A 574 16.92 21.24 -2.33
N ALA A 575 16.43 21.50 -1.13
CA ALA A 575 14.99 21.61 -0.85
C ALA A 575 14.29 22.62 -1.77
N LYS A 576 14.83 23.83 -1.89
CA LYS A 576 14.26 24.88 -2.76
C LYS A 576 14.24 24.48 -4.24
N ARG A 577 15.30 23.82 -4.73
CA ARG A 577 15.42 23.39 -6.13
C ARG A 577 14.49 22.23 -6.44
N SER A 578 14.31 21.29 -5.51
CA SER A 578 13.35 20.19 -5.67
C SER A 578 11.91 20.70 -5.68
N LEU A 579 11.55 21.56 -4.72
CA LEU A 579 10.20 22.15 -4.61
C LEU A 579 9.83 23.08 -5.77
N ALA A 580 10.82 23.61 -6.49
CA ALA A 580 10.59 24.38 -7.71
C ALA A 580 10.16 23.51 -8.91
N GLN A 581 10.34 22.18 -8.81
CA GLN A 581 10.12 21.24 -9.92
C GLN A 581 9.00 20.23 -9.65
N VAL A 582 8.85 19.81 -8.38
CA VAL A 582 7.91 18.73 -7.97
C VAL A 582 7.17 19.14 -6.69
N SER A 583 5.94 18.64 -6.54
CA SER A 583 5.11 18.88 -5.35
C SER A 583 5.77 18.37 -4.08
N ALA A 584 5.59 19.11 -2.98
CA ALA A 584 6.03 18.67 -1.66
C ALA A 584 5.39 17.34 -1.23
N ASP A 585 4.21 16.99 -1.75
CA ASP A 585 3.49 15.74 -1.45
C ASP A 585 4.10 14.50 -2.13
N GLN A 586 4.96 14.69 -3.14
CA GLN A 586 5.66 13.60 -3.83
C GLN A 586 7.15 13.52 -3.45
N LEU A 587 7.67 14.49 -2.69
CA LEU A 587 9.11 14.56 -2.38
C LEU A 587 9.42 13.94 -1.02
N VAL A 588 10.27 12.91 -1.04
CA VAL A 588 10.89 12.32 0.15
C VAL A 588 12.35 12.73 0.18
N PHE A 589 12.81 13.29 1.30
CA PHE A 589 14.24 13.58 1.51
C PHE A 589 14.85 12.54 2.44
N GLU A 590 15.81 11.77 1.95
CA GLU A 590 16.51 10.74 2.71
C GLU A 590 17.85 11.29 3.23
N LEU A 591 17.95 11.43 4.54
CA LEU A 591 19.16 11.88 5.22
C LEU A 591 20.11 10.70 5.46
N GLN A 592 21.41 10.96 5.42
CA GLN A 592 22.39 9.96 5.88
C GLN A 592 22.52 9.97 7.41
N ALA A 593 22.61 8.78 8.01
CA ALA A 593 22.94 8.56 9.42
C ALA A 593 24.40 8.12 9.63
N LEU A 594 25.07 7.72 8.55
CA LEU A 594 26.48 7.34 8.51
C LEU A 594 27.20 8.24 7.50
N ASN A 595 28.42 8.67 7.83
CA ASN A 595 29.30 9.27 6.84
C ASN A 595 30.01 8.14 6.07
N TRP A 596 29.56 7.87 4.85
CA TRP A 596 30.05 6.78 4.00
C TRP A 596 31.54 6.88 3.64
N ARG A 597 32.13 8.09 3.68
CA ARG A 597 33.55 8.29 3.35
C ARG A 597 34.46 7.95 4.52
N THR A 598 34.03 8.25 5.74
CA THR A 598 34.80 8.01 6.97
C THR A 598 34.33 6.78 7.72
N GLN A 599 33.20 6.19 7.34
CA GLN A 599 32.53 5.08 8.01
C GLN A 599 32.22 5.41 9.49
N THR A 600 31.86 6.67 9.77
CA THR A 600 31.56 7.14 11.13
C THR A 600 30.10 7.56 11.29
N PRO A 601 29.41 7.17 12.38
CA PRO A 601 28.05 7.61 12.67
C PRO A 601 27.93 9.14 12.76
N ILE A 602 26.90 9.71 12.13
CA ILE A 602 26.65 11.16 12.16
C ILE A 602 25.94 11.54 13.47
N PRO A 603 26.42 12.51 14.26
CA PRO A 603 25.80 12.87 15.53
C PRO A 603 24.28 13.10 15.43
N SER A 604 23.50 12.47 16.31
CA SER A 604 22.02 12.53 16.22
C SER A 604 21.47 13.94 16.39
N GLN A 605 22.17 14.83 17.09
CA GLN A 605 21.81 16.25 17.21
C GLN A 605 21.92 16.98 15.87
N GLU A 606 22.90 16.60 15.05
CA GLU A 606 23.11 17.16 13.72
C GLU A 606 22.02 16.68 12.76
N MET A 607 21.70 15.40 12.77
CA MET A 607 20.55 14.87 12.02
C MET A 607 19.23 15.54 12.43
N ALA A 608 19.02 15.75 13.74
CA ALA A 608 17.84 16.45 14.23
C ALA A 608 17.77 17.90 13.74
N GLU A 609 18.92 18.55 13.52
CA GLU A 609 18.98 19.88 12.92
C GLU A 609 18.63 19.84 11.43
N TRP A 610 19.16 18.88 10.67
CA TRP A 610 18.80 18.69 9.26
C TRP A 610 17.29 18.46 9.08
N VAL A 611 16.66 17.67 9.95
CA VAL A 611 15.20 17.48 9.95
C VAL A 611 14.47 18.81 10.16
N ARG A 612 14.92 19.68 11.09
CA ARG A 612 14.29 21.00 11.28
C ARG A 612 14.45 21.87 10.04
N ILE A 613 15.64 21.91 9.47
CA ILE A 613 15.94 22.67 8.25
C ILE A 613 15.01 22.27 7.12
N LEU A 614 14.89 20.97 6.84
CA LEU A 614 14.03 20.47 5.76
C LEU A 614 12.55 20.83 5.99
N ARG A 615 12.06 20.72 7.23
CA ARG A 615 10.70 21.12 7.58
C ARG A 615 10.46 22.62 7.44
N GLU A 616 11.43 23.46 7.82
CA GLU A 616 11.37 24.91 7.62
C GLU A 616 11.29 25.29 6.14
N GLU A 617 11.98 24.55 5.28
CA GLU A 617 11.95 24.75 3.82
C GLU A 617 10.69 24.15 3.16
N GLY A 618 9.82 23.49 3.92
CA GLY A 618 8.54 22.97 3.42
C GLY A 618 8.57 21.53 2.92
N ILE A 619 9.64 20.77 3.18
CA ILE A 619 9.69 19.34 2.89
C ILE A 619 8.77 18.59 3.87
N LYS A 620 7.79 17.87 3.31
CA LYS A 620 6.77 17.15 4.07
C LYS A 620 7.25 15.76 4.50
N HIS A 621 7.91 15.01 3.63
CA HIS A 621 8.31 13.62 3.85
C HIS A 621 9.82 13.50 4.03
N ILE A 622 10.26 12.82 5.09
CA ILE A 622 11.67 12.73 5.46
C ILE A 622 11.98 11.30 5.90
N GLY A 623 13.07 10.75 5.38
CA GLY A 623 13.64 9.46 5.75
C GLY A 623 15.09 9.58 6.24
N TYR A 624 15.65 8.48 6.74
CA TYR A 624 17.10 8.37 6.90
C TYR A 624 17.61 6.94 6.69
N TYR A 625 18.90 6.83 6.37
CA TYR A 625 19.62 5.58 6.16
C TYR A 625 21.09 5.66 6.65
N PRO A 626 21.66 4.63 7.32
CA PRO A 626 21.02 3.42 7.86
C PRO A 626 20.48 3.61 9.29
N ASP A 627 19.65 2.68 9.75
CA ASP A 627 19.30 2.52 11.17
C ASP A 627 20.12 1.41 11.82
N ASP A 628 21.00 1.80 12.74
CA ASP A 628 21.74 0.86 13.58
C ASP A 628 21.00 0.70 14.92
N PHE A 629 19.98 -0.16 14.89
CA PHE A 629 19.20 -0.51 16.08
C PHE A 629 20.02 -1.27 17.13
N HIS A 630 21.19 -1.82 16.77
CA HIS A 630 22.10 -2.48 17.72
C HIS A 630 22.80 -1.47 18.62
N GLN A 631 23.20 -0.33 18.07
CA GLN A 631 23.89 0.74 18.79
C GLN A 631 22.96 1.86 19.24
N ASN A 632 21.65 1.75 18.97
CA ASN A 632 20.68 2.84 19.16
C ASN A 632 21.11 4.10 18.40
N HIS A 633 21.52 3.94 17.14
CA HIS A 633 21.94 5.02 16.27
C HIS A 633 21.04 5.13 15.03
N PRO A 634 20.46 6.31 14.73
CA PRO A 634 20.49 7.54 15.52
C PRO A 634 19.83 7.38 16.90
N ASP A 635 20.22 8.17 17.90
CA ASP A 635 19.58 8.10 19.22
C ASP A 635 18.11 8.53 19.12
N ILE A 636 17.22 7.58 19.36
CA ILE A 636 15.77 7.76 19.32
C ILE A 636 15.31 8.89 20.24
N ASN A 637 15.95 9.10 21.38
CA ASN A 637 15.56 10.15 22.33
C ASN A 637 15.87 11.55 21.80
N VAL A 638 16.85 11.67 20.90
CA VAL A 638 17.26 12.93 20.26
C VAL A 638 16.42 13.21 19.01
N LEU A 639 16.19 12.19 18.18
CA LEU A 639 15.56 12.36 16.86
C LEU A 639 14.02 12.33 16.92
N ARG A 640 13.42 11.53 17.82
CA ARG A 640 11.96 11.40 17.99
C ARG A 640 11.21 12.73 18.13
N PRO A 641 11.67 13.73 18.92
CA PRO A 641 10.94 14.99 19.09
C PRO A 641 10.75 15.81 17.81
N VAL A 642 11.61 15.62 16.80
CA VAL A 642 11.55 16.38 15.53
C VAL A 642 11.07 15.54 14.36
N PHE A 643 11.18 14.21 14.47
CA PHE A 643 10.89 13.27 13.39
C PHE A 643 9.55 12.53 13.55
N SER A 644 9.13 12.14 14.75
CA SER A 644 7.95 11.28 14.95
C SER A 644 6.64 11.91 14.47
N ILE A 645 5.74 11.09 13.91
CA ILE A 645 4.35 11.45 13.57
C ILE A 645 3.35 11.09 14.67
N ALA A 646 3.78 10.38 15.73
CA ALA A 646 2.93 10.09 16.86
C ALA A 646 2.49 11.42 17.50
N ARG A 647 1.23 11.82 17.27
CA ARG A 647 0.62 13.02 17.86
C ARG A 647 0.94 13.03 19.35
N ARG A 648 1.38 14.18 19.89
CA ARG A 648 1.69 14.43 21.32
C ARG A 648 0.54 14.11 22.31
N PHE A 649 -0.54 13.49 21.86
CA PHE A 649 -1.72 13.12 22.62
C PHE A 649 -2.19 11.70 22.26
N ARG A 650 -1.38 10.69 22.58
CA ARG A 650 -1.94 9.46 23.13
C ARG A 650 -1.63 9.50 24.60
N VAL A 651 -2.61 9.95 25.40
CA VAL A 651 -2.65 9.56 26.81
C VAL A 651 -2.78 8.04 26.76
N THR A 652 -1.70 7.35 27.11
CA THR A 652 -1.69 5.91 27.32
C THR A 652 -2.80 5.54 28.32
N PRO A 653 -3.44 4.37 28.20
CA PRO A 653 -4.49 3.92 29.11
C PRO A 653 -4.11 3.98 30.59
#